data_AF-A0AAE2AYZ7-F1
#
_entry.id   AF-A0AAE2AYZ7-F1
#
_cell.length_a   1.000
_cell.length_b   1.000
_cell.length_c   1.000
_cell.angle_alpha   90.00
_cell.angle_beta   90.00
_cell.angle_gamma   90.00
#
_symmetry.space_group_name_H-M   'P 1'
#
loop_
_entity.id
_entity.type
_entity.pdbx_description
1 polymer ?
#
loop_
_entity_poly.entity_id
_entity_poly.type
_entity_poly.pdbx_seq_one_letter_code
_entity_poly.pdbx_strand_id
1 'polypeptide(L)'
;MASKSTAKKPALELFEQVFGEQQSLEKFAGLRSWLERGESIFPLVEKGAEGLAKDFDINVEDARKLLRRLNGLAVYLRRQFIEQSLAGETTPAPFEAGGFNTGPSFELLFRPAFDQFAPVGALEDATGVVAYLVEMWKWVGDNIEDYGDSDAVTGMIPIHTRRADISELLIDHNAMHQTVSAVEITLKVLERFIGKTEAELEDAMILRRYPNGLPYYKHWATINALVADHGLSVGHFARWTDIEYPNFLLPDAWDDDAGRALAHASRLGPFQRDLLTERPVPDDADTRNAFYLKNYGATGVDWQNLNQVNFFGKRTKLDADGVEAFLSIGRYAPTRSDNVSIYAAAEKEESERSGSVFINGGESPAVSVNYERFQHRLSESPLNPRRYDRMNRKRRLDLWLRLPPEEVDSLLVAAFNAEWAGIPDSPDKPVKPAIWVTDHTVHALGVFQTLREGFECTAAEFAVFIDKFSIYGRGQLASQFDQIFNNVQRHYRDPLLLDNGEFLLLPAQGVPELTISRICSALEIDLQTYQYLALAIARAHGRTGTLERSPEILSAFYRLVKLPRLLGMTPVEGLLMLMVLGGEAWADGLAGVPVITGEPTAGDTAPDVLNLISALVACRYWCRTRDLPVLWMLQQVAVPQVSNVAAEPELRLFEQVRNLLGEALLTHTGFVTAGVPPLQVGHNWKDLLSSLTDPLGLVKSREGTEDQYVVFAREELDKAVREGLIEDDISVRAPIVEIMLTVLLQARAAQLSVARECLAVYTGLDAERALKVLTWANSSVYELLVRIVEQMGEDWELSHTLREEPLDPLFFLLADIRRLSAVVAELDISLETLDALLDYGLNDWWEQNDPEVFSVATLYYLTVLTHAFEISKQPHTELLEYLRQIHEWGDPEDLSTHALRLAQQASEVWLARFFDWSEQEVHECIGRIDPQYRLLKNLQQLDLLVRVRELATHTQMDALTIFLLGTLPETVDKSVYKDAAEHASLSLWETAAAVRPSAELRAPLINMQIVPDNFEVIAGSEGKIIFTITLTDQDGTALSGVSIRGQASLGTLVIGNTQPQTGIATATYTPGKVMGAERPLFWVPLIAPQEGPLIQVTDDELHLDFPAPFMSRVPTNVVPAGQAVELSAVLMDRCGNLGKNRGVRWSATAVDDASLLAVEAVIRPQQGQTTQQGVARAVISSPTGGTFICTVFSESSKNAVDFAPIEFAPPPLPNEA
;
A
#
# COMPACT_ATOMS: atom_id res chain seq x y z
N MET A 1 -21.59 24.50 -104.23
CA MET A 1 -21.70 23.42 -105.22
C MET A 1 -21.80 22.09 -104.47
N ALA A 2 -22.84 21.33 -104.75
CA ALA A 2 -23.18 20.10 -104.05
C ALA A 2 -22.32 18.92 -104.49
N SER A 3 -21.69 18.22 -103.53
CA SER A 3 -21.53 16.77 -103.58
C SER A 3 -21.59 16.24 -102.15
N LYS A 4 -22.53 15.32 -101.89
CA LYS A 4 -22.66 14.59 -100.63
C LYS A 4 -21.48 13.64 -100.50
N SER A 5 -20.61 13.84 -99.51
CA SER A 5 -19.80 12.75 -98.97
C SER A 5 -20.61 12.08 -97.85
N THR A 6 -21.28 11.00 -98.20
CA THR A 6 -21.77 10.02 -97.21
C THR A 6 -20.60 9.08 -96.91
N ALA A 7 -19.61 9.56 -96.14
CA ALA A 7 -18.55 8.69 -95.66
C ALA A 7 -19.14 7.81 -94.54
N LYS A 8 -19.17 6.50 -94.74
CA LYS A 8 -19.65 5.57 -93.70
C LYS A 8 -18.59 5.54 -92.59
N LYS A 9 -19.01 5.24 -91.36
CA LYS A 9 -18.07 5.12 -90.23
C LYS A 9 -17.08 3.98 -90.51
N PRO A 10 -15.76 4.14 -90.26
CA PRO A 10 -14.75 3.14 -90.67
C PRO A 10 -15.02 1.72 -90.13
N ALA A 11 -15.54 1.61 -88.90
CA ALA A 11 -15.88 0.32 -88.31
C ALA A 11 -17.08 -0.36 -89.00
N LEU A 12 -18.05 0.43 -89.45
CA LEU A 12 -19.20 -0.05 -90.22
C LEU A 12 -18.78 -0.45 -91.64
N GLU A 13 -17.85 0.30 -92.26
CA GLU A 13 -17.27 -0.05 -93.55
C GLU A 13 -16.50 -1.38 -93.48
N LEU A 14 -15.71 -1.59 -92.43
CA LEU A 14 -15.00 -2.86 -92.22
C LEU A 14 -15.96 -4.03 -91.97
N PHE A 15 -17.05 -3.79 -91.24
CA PHE A 15 -18.09 -4.80 -91.03
C PHE A 15 -18.78 -5.19 -92.35
N GLU A 16 -19.18 -4.21 -93.16
CA GLU A 16 -19.78 -4.46 -94.48
C GLU A 16 -18.78 -5.11 -95.46
N GLN A 17 -17.49 -4.82 -95.36
CA GLN A 17 -16.45 -5.49 -96.17
C GLN A 17 -16.27 -6.96 -95.80
N VAL A 18 -16.48 -7.33 -94.53
CA VAL A 18 -16.33 -8.73 -94.07
C VAL A 18 -17.61 -9.54 -94.31
N PHE A 19 -18.80 -8.92 -94.25
CA PHE A 19 -20.09 -9.61 -94.27
C PHE A 19 -21.09 -9.11 -95.35
N GLY A 20 -20.60 -8.47 -96.42
CA GLY A 20 -21.41 -7.69 -97.37
C GLY A 20 -22.44 -8.42 -98.26
N GLU A 21 -22.71 -9.70 -98.05
CA GLU A 21 -23.86 -10.37 -98.69
C GLU A 21 -25.17 -10.01 -97.97
N GLN A 22 -26.26 -9.77 -98.71
CA GLN A 22 -27.54 -9.31 -98.12
C GLN A 22 -28.07 -10.25 -97.02
N GLN A 23 -27.84 -11.57 -97.14
CA GLN A 23 -28.23 -12.56 -96.12
C GLN A 23 -27.40 -12.47 -94.83
N SER A 24 -26.11 -12.15 -94.90
CA SER A 24 -25.25 -12.01 -93.72
C SER A 24 -25.46 -10.67 -92.99
N LEU A 25 -25.94 -9.64 -93.68
CA LEU A 25 -26.30 -8.35 -93.07
C LEU A 25 -27.57 -8.43 -92.20
N GLU A 26 -28.53 -9.29 -92.55
CA GLU A 26 -29.70 -9.58 -91.72
C GLU A 26 -29.34 -10.51 -90.54
N LYS A 27 -28.46 -11.49 -90.76
CA LYS A 27 -28.00 -12.45 -89.74
C LYS A 27 -27.28 -11.80 -88.56
N PHE A 28 -26.57 -10.69 -88.78
CA PHE A 28 -25.78 -9.99 -87.75
C PHE A 28 -26.31 -8.57 -87.46
N ALA A 29 -27.63 -8.39 -87.51
CA ALA A 29 -28.29 -7.09 -87.38
C ALA A 29 -28.01 -6.38 -86.03
N GLY A 30 -27.82 -7.13 -84.95
CA GLY A 30 -27.49 -6.58 -83.62
C GLY A 30 -26.13 -5.88 -83.59
N LEU A 31 -25.09 -6.55 -84.08
CA LEU A 31 -23.74 -5.98 -84.18
C LEU A 31 -23.67 -4.81 -85.17
N ARG A 32 -24.41 -4.91 -86.27
CA ARG A 32 -24.53 -3.81 -87.24
C ARG A 32 -25.17 -2.58 -86.61
N SER A 33 -26.26 -2.75 -85.88
CA SER A 33 -26.96 -1.65 -85.19
C SER A 33 -26.08 -1.01 -84.12
N TRP A 34 -25.22 -1.79 -83.47
CA TRP A 34 -24.24 -1.33 -82.50
C TRP A 34 -23.15 -0.44 -83.15
N LEU A 35 -22.61 -0.86 -84.29
CA LEU A 35 -21.63 -0.10 -85.07
C LEU A 35 -22.24 1.16 -85.73
N GLU A 36 -23.50 1.09 -86.18
CA GLU A 36 -24.24 2.22 -86.74
C GLU A 36 -24.47 3.33 -85.69
N ARG A 37 -24.84 2.94 -84.46
CA ARG A 37 -24.96 3.84 -83.30
C ARG A 37 -23.65 4.55 -82.95
N GLY A 38 -22.50 4.05 -83.44
CA GLY A 38 -21.20 4.68 -83.27
C GLY A 38 -20.54 4.37 -81.94
N GLU A 39 -20.87 3.22 -81.35
CA GLU A 39 -20.21 2.75 -80.13
C GLU A 39 -18.73 2.38 -80.42
N SER A 40 -17.89 2.52 -79.40
CA SER A 40 -16.43 2.43 -79.52
C SER A 40 -15.97 1.02 -79.87
N ILE A 41 -15.13 0.83 -80.89
CA ILE A 41 -14.66 -0.51 -81.28
C ILE A 41 -13.75 -1.21 -80.26
N PHE A 42 -13.19 -0.47 -79.28
CA PHE A 42 -12.20 -0.99 -78.32
C PHE A 42 -12.78 -2.10 -77.42
N PRO A 43 -13.98 -1.94 -76.81
CA PRO A 43 -14.67 -3.03 -76.11
C PRO A 43 -14.85 -4.31 -76.92
N LEU A 44 -15.10 -4.22 -78.24
CA LEU A 44 -15.22 -5.42 -79.08
C LEU A 44 -13.88 -6.13 -79.23
N VAL A 45 -12.80 -5.36 -79.37
CA VAL A 45 -11.43 -5.87 -79.49
C VAL A 45 -10.97 -6.52 -78.18
N GLU A 46 -11.29 -5.90 -77.05
CA GLU A 46 -10.89 -6.33 -75.71
C GLU A 46 -11.56 -7.66 -75.31
N LYS A 47 -12.86 -7.82 -75.58
CA LYS A 47 -13.62 -9.05 -75.29
C LYS A 47 -13.25 -10.25 -76.17
N GLY A 48 -12.52 -10.03 -77.26
CA GLY A 48 -12.08 -11.10 -78.16
C GLY A 48 -13.22 -11.86 -78.86
N ALA A 49 -12.87 -12.93 -79.57
CA ALA A 49 -13.81 -13.59 -80.50
C ALA A 49 -14.94 -14.34 -79.80
N GLU A 50 -14.67 -14.85 -78.60
CA GLU A 50 -15.64 -15.59 -77.79
C GLU A 50 -16.64 -14.64 -77.12
N GLY A 51 -16.19 -13.47 -76.64
CA GLY A 51 -17.09 -12.44 -76.12
C GLY A 51 -18.00 -11.83 -77.20
N LEU A 52 -17.47 -11.59 -78.40
CA LEU A 52 -18.28 -11.15 -79.56
C LEU A 52 -19.30 -12.21 -80.01
N ALA A 53 -18.90 -13.48 -79.95
CA ALA A 53 -19.81 -14.59 -80.25
C ALA A 53 -20.95 -14.67 -79.24
N LYS A 54 -20.66 -14.47 -77.95
CA LYS A 54 -21.63 -14.45 -76.84
C LYS A 54 -22.58 -13.24 -76.90
N ASP A 55 -22.05 -12.04 -77.08
CA ASP A 55 -22.82 -10.78 -76.96
C ASP A 55 -23.71 -10.50 -78.18
N PHE A 56 -23.32 -11.01 -79.37
CA PHE A 56 -24.01 -10.72 -80.64
C PHE A 56 -24.47 -11.97 -81.40
N ASP A 57 -24.38 -13.16 -80.78
CA ASP A 57 -24.79 -14.46 -81.31
C ASP A 57 -24.15 -14.79 -82.68
N ILE A 58 -22.85 -14.52 -82.79
CA ILE A 58 -22.04 -14.73 -84.01
C ILE A 58 -21.20 -15.99 -83.86
N ASN A 59 -21.01 -16.76 -84.93
CA ASN A 59 -20.06 -17.87 -84.89
C ASN A 59 -18.63 -17.38 -84.61
N VAL A 60 -17.88 -18.07 -83.76
CA VAL A 60 -16.52 -17.71 -83.33
C VAL A 60 -15.58 -17.50 -84.53
N GLU A 61 -15.72 -18.27 -85.60
CA GLU A 61 -14.92 -18.09 -86.83
C GLU A 61 -15.20 -16.77 -87.54
N ASP A 62 -16.47 -16.35 -87.58
CA ASP A 62 -16.88 -15.10 -88.22
C ASP A 62 -16.54 -13.90 -87.32
N ALA A 63 -16.69 -14.04 -86.00
CA ALA A 63 -16.20 -13.06 -85.03
C ALA A 63 -14.68 -12.84 -85.16
N ARG A 64 -13.88 -13.89 -85.36
CA ARG A 64 -12.43 -13.79 -85.60
C ARG A 64 -12.09 -13.02 -86.89
N LYS A 65 -12.86 -13.20 -87.96
CA LYS A 65 -12.63 -12.48 -89.24
C LYS A 65 -12.83 -10.98 -89.07
N LEU A 66 -13.89 -10.58 -88.37
CA LEU A 66 -14.15 -9.18 -88.07
C LEU A 66 -13.11 -8.59 -87.11
N LEU A 67 -12.79 -9.32 -86.04
CA LEU A 67 -11.79 -8.89 -85.05
C LEU A 67 -10.42 -8.61 -85.65
N ARG A 68 -9.96 -9.39 -86.63
CA ARG A 68 -8.69 -9.10 -87.31
C ARG A 68 -8.68 -7.72 -87.96
N ARG A 69 -9.82 -7.27 -88.50
CA ARG A 69 -9.98 -5.95 -89.11
C ARG A 69 -10.14 -4.85 -88.06
N LEU A 70 -10.95 -5.10 -87.02
CA LEU A 70 -11.13 -4.17 -85.91
C LEU A 70 -9.82 -3.97 -85.11
N ASN A 71 -9.02 -5.02 -84.92
CA ASN A 71 -7.68 -4.93 -84.34
C ASN A 71 -6.76 -4.05 -85.19
N GLY A 72 -6.79 -4.19 -86.52
CA GLY A 72 -6.05 -3.30 -87.42
C GLY A 72 -6.47 -1.83 -87.27
N LEU A 73 -7.77 -1.57 -87.17
CA LEU A 73 -8.31 -0.22 -86.95
C LEU A 73 -7.97 0.32 -85.56
N ALA A 74 -8.06 -0.49 -84.51
CA ALA A 74 -7.70 -0.13 -83.15
C ALA A 74 -6.21 0.19 -83.01
N VAL A 75 -5.33 -0.60 -83.65
CA VAL A 75 -3.88 -0.34 -83.72
C VAL A 75 -3.60 0.96 -84.47
N TYR A 76 -4.30 1.22 -85.58
CA TYR A 76 -4.17 2.47 -86.34
C TYR A 76 -4.60 3.69 -85.50
N LEU A 77 -5.76 3.62 -84.86
CA LEU A 77 -6.27 4.70 -83.99
C LEU A 77 -5.38 4.92 -82.77
N ARG A 78 -4.90 3.84 -82.13
CA ARG A 78 -3.93 3.92 -81.03
C ARG A 78 -2.63 4.58 -81.48
N ARG A 79 -2.13 4.23 -82.66
CA ARG A 79 -0.93 4.84 -83.24
C ARG A 79 -1.15 6.32 -83.54
N GLN A 80 -2.29 6.69 -84.12
CA GLN A 80 -2.63 8.08 -84.39
C GLN A 80 -2.78 8.89 -83.09
N PHE A 81 -3.37 8.30 -82.05
CA PHE A 81 -3.47 8.91 -80.72
C PHE A 81 -2.08 9.11 -80.09
N ILE A 82 -1.20 8.10 -80.14
CA ILE A 82 0.19 8.20 -79.67
C ILE A 82 0.95 9.28 -80.45
N GLU A 83 0.80 9.31 -81.78
CA GLU A 83 1.42 10.32 -82.64
C GLU A 83 0.88 11.73 -82.36
N GLN A 84 -0.41 11.88 -82.03
CA GLN A 84 -1.01 13.15 -81.62
C GLN A 84 -0.59 13.60 -80.21
N SER A 85 -0.50 12.68 -79.24
CA SER A 85 -0.01 13.00 -77.90
C SER A 85 1.48 13.39 -77.92
N LEU A 86 2.27 12.80 -78.83
CA LEU A 86 3.67 13.17 -79.06
C LEU A 86 3.83 14.51 -79.83
N ALA A 87 2.79 14.99 -80.51
CA ALA A 87 2.82 16.21 -81.33
C ALA A 87 2.08 17.42 -80.70
N GLY A 88 1.55 17.29 -79.48
CA GLY A 88 0.90 18.38 -78.75
C GLY A 88 1.90 19.48 -78.39
N GLU A 89 1.58 20.73 -78.74
CA GLU A 89 2.42 21.91 -78.47
C GLU A 89 2.77 22.03 -76.98
N THR A 90 4.06 21.95 -76.66
CA THR A 90 4.62 22.32 -75.37
C THR A 90 4.45 23.83 -75.14
N THR A 91 3.52 24.23 -74.29
CA THR A 91 3.55 25.55 -73.63
C THR A 91 4.61 25.52 -72.52
N PRO A 92 5.69 26.34 -72.57
CA PRO A 92 6.68 26.38 -71.50
C PRO A 92 6.19 27.28 -70.36
N ALA A 93 6.18 26.76 -69.13
CA ALA A 93 6.20 27.58 -67.91
C ALA A 93 7.65 27.64 -67.36
N PRO A 94 8.08 28.77 -66.77
CA PRO A 94 9.49 29.10 -66.60
C PRO A 94 10.12 28.37 -65.40
N PHE A 95 11.26 27.72 -65.63
CA PHE A 95 12.14 27.21 -64.58
C PHE A 95 13.00 28.38 -64.07
N GLU A 96 12.85 28.76 -62.79
CA GLU A 96 13.81 29.63 -62.12
C GLU A 96 15.12 28.87 -61.89
N ALA A 97 16.21 29.49 -62.31
CA ALA A 97 17.55 28.94 -62.28
C ALA A 97 18.13 28.93 -60.86
N GLY A 98 18.61 27.75 -60.42
CA GLY A 98 19.47 27.61 -59.26
C GLY A 98 20.62 26.63 -59.52
N GLY A 99 21.80 27.15 -59.86
CA GLY A 99 23.09 26.53 -59.50
C GLY A 99 23.79 25.63 -60.53
N PHE A 100 24.65 26.26 -61.35
CA PHE A 100 25.90 25.76 -61.96
C PHE A 100 26.03 24.26 -62.31
N ASN A 101 25.70 23.92 -63.56
CA ASN A 101 26.41 22.89 -64.32
C ASN A 101 26.42 23.25 -65.81
N THR A 102 27.53 23.82 -66.29
CA THR A 102 27.76 24.19 -67.69
C THR A 102 28.24 22.98 -68.50
N GLY A 103 27.43 21.92 -68.55
CA GLY A 103 27.61 20.76 -69.42
C GLY A 103 26.30 20.41 -70.12
N PRO A 104 26.31 19.70 -71.26
CA PRO A 104 25.07 19.31 -71.91
C PRO A 104 24.34 18.28 -71.04
N SER A 105 23.30 18.70 -70.31
CA SER A 105 22.40 17.78 -69.61
C SER A 105 21.40 17.16 -70.60
N PHE A 106 20.93 15.95 -70.32
CA PHE A 106 19.94 15.24 -71.14
C PHE A 106 18.68 16.10 -71.39
N GLU A 107 18.26 16.85 -70.37
CA GLU A 107 17.15 17.82 -70.42
C GLU A 107 17.40 18.96 -71.42
N LEU A 108 18.63 19.49 -71.49
CA LEU A 108 19.03 20.54 -72.44
C LEU A 108 19.17 20.03 -73.88
N LEU A 109 19.58 18.77 -74.04
CA LEU A 109 19.85 18.15 -75.35
C LEU A 109 18.60 17.59 -76.04
N PHE A 110 17.66 17.03 -75.28
CA PHE A 110 16.57 16.23 -75.86
C PHE A 110 15.16 16.77 -75.58
N ARG A 111 15.02 17.91 -74.88
CA ARG A 111 13.74 18.55 -74.50
C ARG A 111 12.62 17.54 -74.19
N PRO A 112 12.79 16.63 -73.21
CA PRO A 112 11.76 15.66 -72.90
C PRO A 112 10.57 16.37 -72.24
N ALA A 113 9.34 15.98 -72.59
CA ALA A 113 8.13 16.52 -71.98
C ALA A 113 7.89 15.90 -70.59
N PHE A 114 8.81 16.12 -69.64
CA PHE A 114 8.71 15.55 -68.28
C PHE A 114 7.40 15.92 -67.58
N ASP A 115 6.82 17.09 -67.88
CA ASP A 115 5.51 17.52 -67.39
C ASP A 115 4.34 16.61 -67.82
N GLN A 116 4.56 15.73 -68.82
CA GLN A 116 3.59 14.74 -69.30
C GLN A 116 3.84 13.33 -68.75
N PHE A 117 4.91 13.12 -67.98
CA PHE A 117 5.26 11.82 -67.41
C PHE A 117 5.15 11.84 -65.89
N ALA A 118 4.50 10.82 -65.35
CA ALA A 118 4.47 10.55 -63.92
C ALA A 118 5.90 10.29 -63.40
N PRO A 119 6.31 10.88 -62.26
CA PRO A 119 7.52 10.45 -61.58
C PRO A 119 7.41 8.98 -61.15
N VAL A 120 8.54 8.27 -61.11
CA VAL A 120 8.57 6.85 -60.71
C VAL A 120 8.03 6.71 -59.28
N GLY A 121 6.99 5.89 -59.11
CA GLY A 121 6.32 5.69 -57.82
C GLY A 121 5.23 6.72 -57.47
N ALA A 122 4.90 7.65 -58.38
CA ALA A 122 3.71 8.48 -58.26
C ALA A 122 2.42 7.65 -58.43
N LEU A 123 1.28 8.17 -57.97
CA LEU A 123 0.00 7.47 -58.06
C LEU A 123 -0.45 7.27 -59.52
N GLU A 124 -0.11 8.22 -60.37
CA GLU A 124 -0.37 8.25 -61.81
C GLU A 124 0.65 7.44 -62.65
N ASP A 125 1.63 6.78 -62.03
CA ASP A 125 2.58 5.92 -62.72
C ASP A 125 1.87 4.69 -63.32
N ALA A 126 1.78 4.66 -64.66
CA ALA A 126 1.16 3.59 -65.43
C ALA A 126 1.86 2.23 -65.26
N THR A 127 3.08 2.19 -64.72
CA THR A 127 3.84 0.98 -64.41
C THR A 127 3.95 0.70 -62.91
N GLY A 128 3.35 1.57 -62.08
CA GLY A 128 3.40 1.49 -60.63
C GLY A 128 2.42 0.48 -60.01
N VAL A 129 2.48 0.34 -58.68
CA VAL A 129 1.66 -0.58 -57.90
C VAL A 129 0.16 -0.25 -58.01
N VAL A 130 -0.19 1.02 -58.10
CA VAL A 130 -1.59 1.48 -58.26
C VAL A 130 -2.18 1.01 -59.57
N ALA A 131 -1.45 1.19 -60.69
CA ALA A 131 -1.88 0.72 -61.99
C ALA A 131 -2.06 -0.80 -62.02
N TYR A 132 -1.15 -1.55 -61.39
CA TYR A 132 -1.27 -2.99 -61.22
C TYR A 132 -2.51 -3.39 -60.41
N LEU A 133 -2.78 -2.72 -59.29
CA LEU A 133 -3.94 -3.01 -58.44
C LEU A 133 -5.28 -2.74 -59.16
N VAL A 134 -5.38 -1.63 -59.88
CA VAL A 134 -6.57 -1.29 -60.67
C VAL A 134 -6.79 -2.30 -61.79
N GLU A 135 -5.73 -2.70 -62.49
CA GLU A 135 -5.80 -3.72 -63.53
C GLU A 135 -6.23 -5.07 -62.95
N MET A 136 -5.66 -5.48 -61.81
CA MET A 136 -6.03 -6.73 -61.13
C MET A 136 -7.50 -6.72 -60.68
N TRP A 137 -7.99 -5.60 -60.14
CA TRP A 137 -9.39 -5.46 -59.74
C TRP A 137 -10.35 -5.64 -60.92
N LYS A 138 -10.07 -4.97 -62.05
CA LYS A 138 -10.85 -5.13 -63.28
C LYS A 138 -10.77 -6.56 -63.83
N TRP A 139 -9.56 -7.12 -63.85
CA TRP A 139 -9.32 -8.46 -64.37
C TRP A 139 -10.10 -9.53 -63.59
N VAL A 140 -10.15 -9.44 -62.25
CA VAL A 140 -10.94 -10.34 -61.41
C VAL A 140 -12.43 -10.26 -61.78
N GLY A 141 -12.97 -9.05 -61.88
CA GLY A 141 -14.37 -8.81 -62.29
C GLY A 141 -14.69 -9.42 -63.65
N ASP A 142 -13.92 -9.05 -64.67
CA ASP A 142 -14.25 -9.37 -66.07
C ASP A 142 -13.88 -10.81 -66.48
N ASN A 143 -12.93 -11.47 -65.80
CA ASN A 143 -12.38 -12.76 -66.22
C ASN A 143 -12.49 -13.89 -65.20
N ILE A 144 -12.81 -13.62 -63.93
CA ILE A 144 -12.96 -14.66 -62.90
C ILE A 144 -14.41 -14.78 -62.44
N GLU A 145 -15.08 -13.65 -62.18
CA GLU A 145 -16.45 -13.68 -61.63
C GLU A 145 -17.49 -14.26 -62.59
N ASP A 146 -17.32 -14.01 -63.88
CA ASP A 146 -18.20 -14.51 -64.93
C ASP A 146 -18.15 -16.04 -65.14
N TYR A 147 -17.17 -16.74 -64.57
CA TYR A 147 -17.01 -18.20 -64.66
C TYR A 147 -17.41 -18.95 -63.38
N GLY A 148 -17.91 -18.25 -62.35
CA GLY A 148 -18.34 -18.84 -61.09
C GLY A 148 -19.69 -19.56 -61.20
N ASP A 149 -19.79 -20.76 -60.60
CA ASP A 149 -21.06 -21.51 -60.51
C ASP A 149 -21.96 -20.91 -59.42
N SER A 150 -23.18 -20.51 -59.79
CA SER A 150 -24.12 -19.80 -58.91
C SER A 150 -24.93 -20.73 -57.98
N ASP A 151 -24.95 -22.05 -58.24
CA ASP A 151 -25.89 -23.00 -57.61
C ASP A 151 -25.28 -23.87 -56.47
N ALA A 152 -23.99 -23.71 -56.14
CA ALA A 152 -23.38 -24.43 -55.02
C ALA A 152 -23.64 -23.71 -53.68
N VAL A 153 -23.86 -24.47 -52.59
CA VAL A 153 -23.93 -23.94 -51.20
C VAL A 153 -22.61 -23.25 -50.79
N THR A 154 -21.51 -23.55 -51.49
CA THR A 154 -20.22 -22.83 -51.48
C THR A 154 -19.97 -22.12 -52.83
N GLY A 155 -21.00 -21.49 -53.37
CA GLY A 155 -20.94 -20.77 -54.65
C GLY A 155 -19.96 -19.61 -54.60
N MET A 156 -19.57 -19.15 -55.79
CA MET A 156 -18.68 -18.00 -55.91
C MET A 156 -19.35 -16.75 -55.33
N ILE A 157 -18.86 -16.25 -54.18
CA ILE A 157 -19.28 -14.94 -53.65
C ILE A 157 -18.51 -13.87 -54.44
N PRO A 158 -19.11 -12.84 -55.03
CA PRO A 158 -18.33 -11.80 -55.72
C PRO A 158 -17.39 -11.03 -54.78
N ILE A 159 -16.26 -10.52 -55.27
CA ILE A 159 -15.26 -9.77 -54.49
C ILE A 159 -15.87 -8.52 -53.86
N HIS A 160 -16.77 -7.84 -54.57
CA HIS A 160 -17.51 -6.69 -54.07
C HIS A 160 -18.46 -7.06 -52.91
N THR A 161 -18.89 -8.31 -52.83
CA THR A 161 -19.70 -8.82 -51.71
C THR A 161 -18.82 -9.31 -50.56
N ARG A 162 -17.70 -10.01 -50.85
CA ARG A 162 -16.74 -10.51 -49.84
C ARG A 162 -15.97 -9.39 -49.14
N ARG A 163 -15.69 -8.29 -49.83
CA ARG A 163 -14.89 -7.15 -49.39
C ARG A 163 -15.48 -5.84 -49.92
N ALA A 164 -16.71 -5.55 -49.47
CA ALA A 164 -17.43 -4.32 -49.81
C ALA A 164 -16.70 -3.03 -49.38
N ASP A 165 -15.70 -3.15 -48.49
CA ASP A 165 -14.86 -2.05 -48.05
C ASP A 165 -13.87 -1.57 -49.13
N ILE A 166 -13.39 -2.45 -50.02
CA ILE A 166 -12.33 -2.13 -50.98
C ILE A 166 -12.77 -1.03 -51.96
N SER A 167 -14.05 -1.00 -52.37
CA SER A 167 -14.57 0.02 -53.29
C SER A 167 -14.62 1.42 -52.71
N GLU A 168 -14.57 1.57 -51.39
CA GLU A 168 -14.62 2.86 -50.70
C GLU A 168 -13.24 3.37 -50.27
N LEU A 169 -12.20 2.54 -50.37
CA LEU A 169 -10.84 2.93 -50.02
C LEU A 169 -10.31 3.94 -51.04
N LEU A 170 -9.83 5.08 -50.53
CA LEU A 170 -9.16 6.09 -51.34
C LEU A 170 -7.73 5.63 -51.64
N ILE A 171 -7.34 5.69 -52.92
CA ILE A 171 -5.96 5.49 -53.33
C ILE A 171 -5.27 6.86 -53.29
N ASP A 172 -4.62 7.16 -52.17
CA ASP A 172 -3.84 8.38 -51.97
C ASP A 172 -2.40 8.07 -51.53
N HIS A 173 -1.61 9.13 -51.30
CA HIS A 173 -0.21 8.99 -50.89
C HIS A 173 -0.08 8.26 -49.54
N ASN A 174 -0.99 8.53 -48.59
CA ASN A 174 -0.96 7.87 -47.29
C ASN A 174 -1.29 6.37 -47.42
N ALA A 175 -2.28 6.00 -48.22
CA ALA A 175 -2.66 4.61 -48.47
C ALA A 175 -1.51 3.78 -49.10
N MET A 176 -0.64 4.40 -49.90
CA MET A 176 0.49 3.71 -50.54
C MET A 176 1.73 3.60 -49.64
N HIS A 177 2.00 4.62 -48.82
CA HIS A 177 3.26 4.71 -48.05
C HIS A 177 3.13 4.47 -46.54
N GLN A 178 1.93 4.60 -45.97
CA GLN A 178 1.72 4.36 -44.54
C GLN A 178 1.86 2.87 -44.23
N THR A 179 2.75 2.56 -43.30
CA THR A 179 2.88 1.20 -42.76
C THR A 179 1.76 0.94 -41.75
N VAL A 180 0.93 -0.06 -42.02
CA VAL A 180 -0.19 -0.47 -41.15
C VAL A 180 -0.08 -1.96 -40.85
N SER A 181 -0.50 -2.39 -39.66
CA SER A 181 -0.50 -3.81 -39.29
C SER A 181 -1.56 -4.59 -40.07
N ALA A 182 -1.19 -5.78 -40.57
CA ALA A 182 -2.15 -6.69 -41.23
C ALA A 182 -3.30 -7.12 -40.30
N VAL A 183 -3.05 -7.17 -38.99
CA VAL A 183 -4.08 -7.49 -37.99
C VAL A 183 -5.09 -6.36 -37.88
N GLU A 184 -4.65 -5.10 -37.87
CA GLU A 184 -5.53 -3.93 -37.81
C GLU A 184 -6.43 -3.86 -39.03
N ILE A 185 -5.89 -4.15 -40.22
CA ILE A 185 -6.68 -4.25 -41.45
C ILE A 185 -7.74 -5.34 -41.31
N THR A 186 -7.37 -6.51 -40.79
CA THR A 186 -8.29 -7.64 -40.59
C THR A 186 -9.39 -7.29 -39.58
N LEU A 187 -9.04 -6.61 -38.47
CA LEU A 187 -10.00 -6.16 -37.47
C LEU A 187 -11.00 -5.17 -38.05
N LYS A 188 -10.54 -4.12 -38.74
CA LYS A 188 -11.42 -3.14 -39.40
C LYS A 188 -12.41 -3.80 -40.35
N VAL A 189 -11.95 -4.81 -41.11
CA VAL A 189 -12.81 -5.59 -42.00
C VAL A 189 -13.87 -6.37 -41.19
N LEU A 190 -13.47 -7.08 -40.13
CA LEU A 190 -14.38 -7.85 -39.29
C LEU A 190 -15.40 -6.96 -38.57
N GLU A 191 -14.96 -5.87 -37.95
CA GLU A 191 -15.80 -4.88 -37.26
C GLU A 191 -16.85 -4.31 -38.21
N ARG A 192 -16.45 -3.99 -39.44
CA ARG A 192 -17.37 -3.49 -40.47
C ARG A 192 -18.42 -4.53 -40.87
N PHE A 193 -18.07 -5.81 -40.96
CA PHE A 193 -19.05 -6.86 -41.24
C PHE A 193 -20.00 -7.10 -40.07
N ILE A 194 -19.50 -7.02 -38.84
CA ILE A 194 -20.34 -7.16 -37.63
C ILE A 194 -21.28 -5.97 -37.49
N GLY A 195 -20.80 -4.75 -37.71
CA GLY A 195 -21.59 -3.51 -37.63
C GLY A 195 -22.71 -3.37 -38.67
N LYS A 196 -22.71 -4.20 -39.72
CA LYS A 196 -23.86 -4.33 -40.63
C LYS A 196 -25.02 -5.12 -40.03
N THR A 197 -24.73 -5.97 -39.04
CA THR A 197 -25.68 -6.92 -38.45
C THR A 197 -26.12 -6.47 -37.06
N GLU A 198 -25.18 -5.95 -36.27
CA GLU A 198 -25.36 -5.54 -34.89
C GLU A 198 -25.16 -4.03 -34.76
N ALA A 199 -25.99 -3.35 -33.97
CA ALA A 199 -25.91 -1.90 -33.81
C ALA A 199 -24.73 -1.46 -32.92
N GLU A 200 -24.39 -2.26 -31.91
CA GLU A 200 -23.32 -1.98 -30.95
C GLU A 200 -22.39 -3.19 -30.82
N LEU A 201 -21.15 -3.04 -31.29
CA LEU A 201 -20.18 -4.14 -31.39
C LEU A 201 -19.79 -4.71 -30.02
N GLU A 202 -19.57 -3.84 -29.03
CA GLU A 202 -19.15 -4.27 -27.70
C GLU A 202 -20.24 -5.12 -27.02
N ASP A 203 -21.47 -4.63 -27.03
CA ASP A 203 -22.62 -5.36 -26.50
C ASP A 203 -22.84 -6.70 -27.21
N ALA A 204 -22.65 -6.75 -28.53
CA ALA A 204 -22.68 -8.00 -29.27
C ALA A 204 -21.60 -8.99 -28.78
N MET A 205 -20.37 -8.53 -28.53
CA MET A 205 -19.26 -9.38 -28.07
C MET A 205 -19.43 -9.88 -26.63
N ILE A 206 -20.10 -9.09 -25.79
CA ILE A 206 -20.46 -9.46 -24.42
C ILE A 206 -21.62 -10.46 -24.40
N LEU A 207 -22.69 -10.23 -25.19
CA LEU A 207 -23.90 -11.06 -25.13
C LEU A 207 -23.77 -12.40 -25.85
N ARG A 208 -22.89 -12.48 -26.85
CA ARG A 208 -22.65 -13.71 -27.62
C ARG A 208 -21.88 -14.73 -26.76
N ARG A 209 -22.34 -15.98 -26.80
CA ARG A 209 -21.69 -17.10 -26.10
C ARG A 209 -21.04 -18.11 -27.04
N TYR A 210 -21.57 -18.32 -28.24
CA TYR A 210 -20.92 -19.14 -29.27
C TYR A 210 -20.26 -18.23 -30.31
N PRO A 211 -19.00 -18.49 -30.72
CA PRO A 211 -18.13 -19.61 -30.35
C PRO A 211 -17.57 -19.54 -28.91
N ASN A 212 -17.09 -20.66 -28.37
CA ASN A 212 -16.60 -20.84 -26.98
C ASN A 212 -15.46 -19.90 -26.50
N GLY A 213 -14.98 -18.97 -27.32
CA GLY A 213 -14.03 -17.93 -26.91
C GLY A 213 -14.69 -16.65 -26.36
N LEU A 214 -16.01 -16.53 -26.48
CA LEU A 214 -16.80 -15.42 -25.94
C LEU A 214 -17.40 -15.81 -24.58
N PRO A 215 -17.90 -14.89 -23.73
CA PRO A 215 -18.00 -13.45 -23.93
C PRO A 215 -16.62 -12.77 -23.93
N TYR A 216 -16.49 -11.69 -24.70
CA TYR A 216 -15.29 -10.85 -24.72
C TYR A 216 -15.67 -9.44 -24.28
N TYR A 217 -15.07 -8.98 -23.20
CA TYR A 217 -15.22 -7.63 -22.69
C TYR A 217 -13.92 -6.87 -22.84
N LYS A 218 -13.91 -5.87 -23.73
CA LYS A 218 -12.70 -5.14 -24.13
C LYS A 218 -12.02 -4.48 -22.92
N HIS A 219 -12.79 -3.77 -22.10
CA HIS A 219 -12.24 -3.02 -20.97
C HIS A 219 -11.54 -3.91 -19.95
N TRP A 220 -12.15 -5.05 -19.56
CA TRP A 220 -11.47 -6.04 -18.72
C TRP A 220 -10.23 -6.63 -19.39
N ALA A 221 -10.31 -6.98 -20.68
CA ALA A 221 -9.17 -7.55 -21.39
C ALA A 221 -7.98 -6.58 -21.42
N THR A 222 -8.23 -5.28 -21.63
CA THR A 222 -7.21 -4.23 -21.55
C THR A 222 -6.61 -4.13 -20.15
N ILE A 223 -7.46 -4.00 -19.12
CA ILE A 223 -7.01 -3.88 -17.73
C ILE A 223 -6.17 -5.10 -17.33
N ASN A 224 -6.69 -6.32 -17.53
CA ASN A 224 -6.02 -7.55 -17.15
C ASN A 224 -4.71 -7.77 -17.91
N ALA A 225 -4.64 -7.39 -19.20
CA ALA A 225 -3.40 -7.46 -19.96
C ALA A 225 -2.34 -6.48 -19.43
N LEU A 226 -2.76 -5.27 -19.08
CA LEU A 226 -1.89 -4.20 -18.62
C LEU A 226 -1.33 -4.50 -17.22
N VAL A 227 -2.16 -4.90 -16.25
CA VAL A 227 -1.67 -5.29 -14.92
C VAL A 227 -0.80 -6.56 -14.97
N ALA A 228 -1.07 -7.47 -15.91
CA ALA A 228 -0.25 -8.67 -16.12
C ALA A 228 1.15 -8.35 -16.65
N ASP A 229 1.32 -7.28 -17.45
CA ASP A 229 2.63 -6.83 -17.93
C ASP A 229 3.56 -6.44 -16.77
N HIS A 230 2.98 -5.91 -15.69
CA HIS A 230 3.68 -5.61 -14.44
C HIS A 230 3.78 -6.82 -13.49
N GLY A 231 3.39 -8.03 -13.91
CA GLY A 231 3.41 -9.22 -13.03
C GLY A 231 2.37 -9.18 -11.91
N LEU A 232 1.34 -8.34 -12.03
CA LEU A 232 0.27 -8.18 -11.05
C LEU A 232 -1.08 -8.67 -11.61
N SER A 233 -2.09 -8.67 -10.75
CA SER A 233 -3.50 -8.92 -11.11
C SER A 233 -4.37 -7.80 -10.52
N VAL A 234 -5.59 -7.63 -11.03
CA VAL A 234 -6.54 -6.66 -10.48
C VAL A 234 -6.84 -6.92 -9.00
N GLY A 235 -6.76 -8.19 -8.56
CA GLY A 235 -6.88 -8.54 -7.15
C GLY A 235 -5.79 -7.96 -6.25
N HIS A 236 -4.57 -7.73 -6.78
CA HIS A 236 -3.52 -7.03 -6.04
C HIS A 236 -3.86 -5.56 -5.83
N PHE A 237 -4.40 -4.89 -6.86
CA PHE A 237 -4.86 -3.51 -6.74
C PHE A 237 -5.98 -3.41 -5.72
N ALA A 238 -6.97 -4.30 -5.77
CA ALA A 238 -8.08 -4.32 -4.82
C ALA A 238 -7.61 -4.44 -3.36
N ARG A 239 -6.66 -5.34 -3.07
CA ARG A 239 -6.05 -5.49 -1.74
C ARG A 239 -5.23 -4.27 -1.34
N TRP A 240 -4.39 -3.77 -2.24
CA TRP A 240 -3.46 -2.69 -1.91
C TRP A 240 -4.10 -1.30 -1.85
N THR A 241 -5.33 -1.16 -2.33
CA THR A 241 -6.14 0.06 -2.14
C THR A 241 -7.09 -0.02 -0.97
N ASP A 242 -7.27 -1.20 -0.38
CA ASP A 242 -8.09 -1.40 0.80
C ASP A 242 -7.33 -0.93 2.06
N ILE A 243 -8.04 -0.25 2.95
CA ILE A 243 -7.53 0.30 4.20
C ILE A 243 -7.39 -0.78 5.28
N GLU A 244 -8.17 -1.85 5.23
CA GLU A 244 -8.12 -2.94 6.22
C GLU A 244 -7.03 -3.98 5.90
N TYR A 245 -6.52 -3.98 4.66
CA TYR A 245 -5.37 -4.80 4.28
C TYR A 245 -4.11 -4.40 5.09
N PRO A 246 -3.31 -5.37 5.59
CA PRO A 246 -3.40 -6.80 5.31
C PRO A 246 -4.33 -7.56 6.27
N ASN A 247 -5.13 -8.45 5.68
CA ASN A 247 -6.19 -9.20 6.36
C ASN A 247 -5.67 -10.08 7.51
N PHE A 248 -4.38 -10.44 7.54
CA PHE A 248 -3.81 -11.23 8.65
C PHE A 248 -3.77 -10.48 9.99
N LEU A 249 -3.98 -9.16 9.99
CA LEU A 249 -4.13 -8.35 11.20
C LEU A 249 -5.56 -8.37 11.75
N LEU A 250 -6.53 -8.83 10.95
CA LEU A 250 -7.93 -8.92 11.33
C LEU A 250 -8.22 -10.27 12.01
N PRO A 251 -9.04 -10.32 13.06
CA PRO A 251 -9.34 -11.56 13.81
C PRO A 251 -9.87 -12.71 12.92
N ASP A 252 -10.68 -12.36 11.93
CA ASP A 252 -11.35 -13.31 11.03
C ASP A 252 -10.64 -13.46 9.67
N ALA A 253 -9.45 -12.87 9.50
CA ALA A 253 -8.72 -12.82 8.23
C ALA A 253 -9.57 -12.34 7.03
N TRP A 254 -10.61 -11.54 7.29
CA TRP A 254 -11.65 -11.16 6.33
C TRP A 254 -12.03 -9.69 6.49
N ASP A 255 -12.33 -9.07 5.36
CA ASP A 255 -12.93 -7.75 5.20
C ASP A 255 -14.00 -7.82 4.09
N ASP A 256 -14.84 -6.79 3.96
CA ASP A 256 -15.91 -6.75 2.96
C ASP A 256 -15.39 -6.80 1.50
N ASP A 257 -14.11 -6.48 1.29
CA ASP A 257 -13.45 -6.39 -0.02
C ASP A 257 -12.67 -7.66 -0.42
N ALA A 258 -12.51 -8.61 0.51
CA ALA A 258 -11.70 -9.81 0.34
C ALA A 258 -12.25 -10.71 -0.76
N GLY A 259 -13.58 -10.89 -0.81
CA GLY A 259 -14.28 -11.61 -1.88
C GLY A 259 -14.02 -10.97 -3.25
N ARG A 260 -14.22 -9.66 -3.35
CA ARG A 260 -13.98 -8.88 -4.57
C ARG A 260 -12.53 -9.01 -5.05
N ALA A 261 -11.57 -8.90 -4.14
CA ALA A 261 -10.15 -9.06 -4.46
C ALA A 261 -9.83 -10.47 -4.98
N LEU A 262 -10.39 -11.52 -4.37
CA LEU A 262 -10.24 -12.90 -4.81
C LEU A 262 -10.91 -13.15 -6.17
N ALA A 263 -12.11 -12.62 -6.38
CA ALA A 263 -12.81 -12.70 -7.65
C ALA A 263 -12.01 -12.07 -8.79
N HIS A 264 -11.33 -10.95 -8.55
CA HIS A 264 -10.45 -10.28 -9.51
C HIS A 264 -9.11 -10.97 -9.70
N ALA A 265 -8.59 -11.62 -8.65
CA ALA A 265 -7.37 -12.43 -8.73
C ALA A 265 -7.56 -13.66 -9.64
N SER A 266 -8.79 -14.13 -9.86
CA SER A 266 -9.09 -15.28 -10.75
C SER A 266 -8.71 -15.04 -12.23
N ARG A 267 -8.47 -13.77 -12.62
CA ARG A 267 -8.29 -13.28 -14.00
C ARG A 267 -9.49 -13.46 -14.93
N LEU A 268 -10.62 -13.93 -14.40
CA LEU A 268 -11.87 -14.04 -15.14
C LEU A 268 -12.57 -12.69 -15.18
N GLY A 269 -12.97 -12.27 -16.39
CA GLY A 269 -13.75 -11.05 -16.57
C GLY A 269 -15.15 -11.20 -15.95
N PRO A 270 -15.83 -10.11 -15.63
CA PRO A 270 -17.06 -10.20 -14.84
C PRO A 270 -18.18 -10.95 -15.59
N PHE A 271 -18.33 -10.74 -16.91
CA PHE A 271 -19.27 -11.53 -17.72
C PHE A 271 -18.86 -13.01 -17.88
N GLN A 272 -17.57 -13.34 -17.69
CA GLN A 272 -17.13 -14.74 -17.65
C GLN A 272 -17.51 -15.38 -16.32
N ARG A 273 -17.35 -14.65 -15.19
CA ARG A 273 -17.81 -15.07 -13.86
C ARG A 273 -19.32 -15.29 -13.86
N ASP A 274 -20.11 -14.32 -14.33
CA ASP A 274 -21.57 -14.41 -14.44
C ASP A 274 -22.00 -15.66 -15.23
N LEU A 275 -21.35 -15.93 -16.36
CA LEU A 275 -21.65 -17.10 -17.19
C LEU A 275 -21.40 -18.42 -16.43
N LEU A 276 -20.38 -18.46 -15.58
CA LEU A 276 -20.03 -19.65 -14.80
C LEU A 276 -20.99 -19.86 -13.63
N THR A 277 -21.47 -18.80 -12.99
CA THR A 277 -22.31 -18.86 -11.78
C THR A 277 -23.82 -18.85 -12.05
N GLU A 278 -24.23 -18.57 -13.30
CA GLU A 278 -25.62 -18.66 -13.74
C GLU A 278 -26.34 -19.94 -13.28
N ARG A 279 -27.64 -19.86 -12.98
CA ARG A 279 -28.42 -21.04 -12.57
C ARG A 279 -28.43 -22.14 -13.66
N PRO A 280 -28.52 -23.43 -13.28
CA PRO A 280 -28.64 -24.52 -14.24
C PRO A 280 -29.85 -24.36 -15.17
N VAL A 281 -29.69 -24.77 -16.43
CA VAL A 281 -30.78 -24.75 -17.41
C VAL A 281 -31.97 -25.59 -16.94
N PRO A 282 -33.18 -24.99 -16.86
CA PRO A 282 -34.42 -25.73 -16.59
C PRO A 282 -34.72 -26.75 -17.69
N ASP A 283 -35.35 -27.87 -17.31
CA ASP A 283 -35.74 -28.92 -18.25
C ASP A 283 -37.11 -28.61 -18.89
N ASP A 284 -37.15 -27.54 -19.70
CA ASP A 284 -38.31 -27.18 -20.52
C ASP A 284 -37.92 -27.01 -22.00
N ALA A 285 -38.85 -27.29 -22.90
CA ALA A 285 -38.56 -27.44 -24.33
C ALA A 285 -38.11 -26.14 -25.02
N ASP A 286 -38.70 -25.00 -24.64
CA ASP A 286 -38.42 -23.71 -25.26
C ASP A 286 -37.07 -23.16 -24.77
N THR A 287 -36.81 -23.24 -23.47
CA THR A 287 -35.53 -22.84 -22.87
C THR A 287 -34.38 -23.72 -23.36
N ARG A 288 -34.61 -25.03 -23.56
CA ARG A 288 -33.58 -25.94 -24.08
C ARG A 288 -33.13 -25.58 -25.50
N ASN A 289 -34.06 -25.27 -26.40
CA ASN A 289 -33.71 -24.88 -27.78
C ASN A 289 -32.93 -23.55 -27.77
N ALA A 290 -33.38 -22.57 -26.98
CA ALA A 290 -32.68 -21.31 -26.80
C ALA A 290 -31.27 -21.50 -26.22
N PHE A 291 -31.12 -22.40 -25.24
CA PHE A 291 -29.84 -22.74 -24.62
C PHE A 291 -28.83 -23.29 -25.63
N TYR A 292 -29.21 -24.29 -26.43
CA TYR A 292 -28.30 -24.89 -27.42
C TYR A 292 -27.97 -23.94 -28.57
N LEU A 293 -28.92 -23.10 -28.98
CA LEU A 293 -28.66 -22.04 -29.94
C LEU A 293 -27.64 -21.03 -29.38
N LYS A 294 -27.84 -20.56 -28.14
CA LYS A 294 -26.99 -19.54 -27.51
C LYS A 294 -25.58 -20.06 -27.23
N ASN A 295 -25.44 -21.26 -26.66
CA ASN A 295 -24.16 -21.77 -26.14
C ASN A 295 -23.37 -22.66 -27.10
N TYR A 296 -24.06 -23.33 -28.04
CA TYR A 296 -23.43 -24.26 -29.00
C TYR A 296 -23.63 -23.85 -30.47
N GLY A 297 -24.40 -22.78 -30.73
CA GLY A 297 -24.68 -22.32 -32.10
C GLY A 297 -25.46 -23.35 -32.92
N ALA A 298 -26.26 -24.20 -32.26
CA ALA A 298 -27.03 -25.26 -32.90
C ALA A 298 -28.42 -24.75 -33.29
N THR A 299 -28.69 -24.66 -34.60
CA THR A 299 -29.91 -24.10 -35.17
C THR A 299 -31.00 -25.16 -35.40
N GLY A 300 -32.26 -24.80 -35.18
CA GLY A 300 -33.39 -25.69 -35.46
C GLY A 300 -33.31 -27.02 -34.73
N VAL A 301 -33.13 -28.13 -35.46
CA VAL A 301 -33.02 -29.49 -34.92
C VAL A 301 -31.58 -29.97 -34.74
N ASP A 302 -30.58 -29.15 -35.10
CA ASP A 302 -29.16 -29.54 -35.08
C ASP A 302 -28.64 -29.88 -33.68
N TRP A 303 -29.28 -29.36 -32.63
CA TRP A 303 -28.91 -29.67 -31.25
C TRP A 303 -29.01 -31.17 -30.94
N GLN A 304 -29.85 -31.92 -31.66
CA GLN A 304 -29.95 -33.37 -31.52
C GLN A 304 -28.66 -34.08 -31.96
N ASN A 305 -27.86 -33.45 -32.82
CA ASN A 305 -26.58 -33.96 -33.29
C ASN A 305 -25.44 -33.69 -32.29
N LEU A 306 -25.67 -32.97 -31.18
CA LEU A 306 -24.65 -32.74 -30.15
C LEU A 306 -24.19 -34.02 -29.45
N ASN A 307 -24.95 -35.11 -29.53
CA ASN A 307 -24.46 -36.41 -29.10
C ASN A 307 -23.48 -37.05 -30.10
N GLN A 308 -23.31 -36.53 -31.31
CA GLN A 308 -22.35 -37.08 -32.27
C GLN A 308 -20.97 -36.48 -32.01
N VAL A 309 -19.96 -37.31 -31.77
CA VAL A 309 -18.62 -36.86 -31.35
C VAL A 309 -18.02 -35.82 -32.31
N ASN A 310 -18.16 -36.02 -33.62
CA ASN A 310 -17.66 -35.08 -34.64
C ASN A 310 -18.37 -33.71 -34.57
N PHE A 311 -19.70 -33.71 -34.40
CA PHE A 311 -20.46 -32.46 -34.30
C PHE A 311 -20.16 -31.75 -32.98
N PHE A 312 -20.14 -32.49 -31.86
CA PHE A 312 -19.76 -31.98 -30.55
C PHE A 312 -18.35 -31.37 -30.55
N GLY A 313 -17.35 -32.09 -31.09
CA GLY A 313 -15.98 -31.62 -31.20
C GLY A 313 -15.86 -30.32 -32.00
N LYS A 314 -16.55 -30.22 -33.13
CA LYS A 314 -16.61 -28.97 -33.92
C LYS A 314 -17.20 -27.79 -33.16
N ARG A 315 -18.27 -28.01 -32.39
CA ARG A 315 -18.91 -26.94 -31.59
C ARG A 315 -18.10 -26.55 -30.36
N THR A 316 -17.29 -27.47 -29.82
CA THR A 316 -16.50 -27.26 -28.60
C THR A 316 -15.03 -26.95 -28.84
N LYS A 317 -14.58 -26.96 -30.10
CA LYS A 317 -13.17 -26.88 -30.51
C LYS A 317 -12.33 -27.97 -29.83
N LEU A 318 -12.83 -29.20 -29.85
CA LEU A 318 -12.14 -30.41 -29.43
C LEU A 318 -11.98 -31.34 -30.63
N ASP A 319 -10.81 -31.95 -30.77
CA ASP A 319 -10.59 -33.08 -31.65
C ASP A 319 -10.98 -34.39 -30.93
N ALA A 320 -10.83 -35.54 -31.61
CA ALA A 320 -11.25 -36.83 -31.04
C ALA A 320 -10.51 -37.15 -29.73
N ASP A 321 -9.20 -36.89 -29.69
CA ASP A 321 -8.38 -37.09 -28.51
C ASP A 321 -8.75 -36.13 -27.37
N GLY A 322 -8.98 -34.86 -27.69
CA GLY A 322 -9.47 -33.87 -26.74
C GLY A 322 -10.84 -34.23 -26.16
N VAL A 323 -11.72 -34.90 -26.90
CA VAL A 323 -12.99 -35.44 -26.36
C VAL A 323 -12.74 -36.57 -25.37
N GLU A 324 -11.82 -37.50 -25.66
CA GLU A 324 -11.46 -38.56 -24.72
C GLU A 324 -10.81 -38.01 -23.44
N ALA A 325 -9.95 -36.99 -23.57
CA ALA A 325 -9.35 -36.29 -22.43
C ALA A 325 -10.40 -35.56 -21.59
N PHE A 326 -11.33 -34.85 -22.24
CA PHE A 326 -12.37 -34.07 -21.59
C PHE A 326 -13.39 -34.94 -20.84
N LEU A 327 -13.70 -36.13 -21.37
CA LEU A 327 -14.60 -37.09 -20.72
C LEU A 327 -13.87 -38.07 -19.79
N SER A 328 -12.54 -38.02 -19.73
CA SER A 328 -11.71 -38.96 -18.96
C SER A 328 -12.04 -40.42 -19.27
N ILE A 329 -11.99 -40.79 -20.55
CA ILE A 329 -12.25 -42.15 -21.06
C ILE A 329 -11.05 -42.69 -21.84
N GLY A 330 -11.03 -44.00 -22.11
CA GLY A 330 -9.98 -44.62 -22.92
C GLY A 330 -8.61 -44.45 -22.27
N ARG A 331 -7.64 -43.86 -22.97
CA ARG A 331 -6.28 -43.63 -22.44
C ARG A 331 -6.22 -42.69 -21.23
N TYR A 332 -7.29 -41.91 -21.05
CA TYR A 332 -7.43 -40.90 -20.01
C TYR A 332 -8.33 -41.34 -18.85
N ALA A 333 -8.80 -42.59 -18.86
CA ALA A 333 -9.63 -43.14 -17.81
C ALA A 333 -8.91 -43.14 -16.46
N PRO A 334 -9.59 -42.72 -15.37
CA PRO A 334 -9.00 -42.73 -14.04
C PRO A 334 -8.82 -44.17 -13.56
N THR A 335 -7.65 -44.45 -12.98
CA THR A 335 -7.32 -45.76 -12.41
C THR A 335 -7.11 -45.60 -10.91
N ARG A 336 -7.91 -46.28 -10.09
CA ARG A 336 -7.75 -46.23 -8.64
C ARG A 336 -6.44 -46.92 -8.23
N SER A 337 -5.74 -46.35 -7.25
CA SER A 337 -4.57 -46.97 -6.65
C SER A 337 -4.87 -48.34 -6.05
N ASP A 338 -3.97 -49.30 -6.28
CA ASP A 338 -4.00 -50.63 -5.64
C ASP A 338 -3.74 -50.56 -4.12
N ASN A 339 -3.20 -49.44 -3.63
CA ASN A 339 -2.84 -49.24 -2.21
C ASN A 339 -3.99 -48.65 -1.38
N VAL A 340 -5.21 -48.61 -1.95
CA VAL A 340 -6.41 -48.05 -1.30
C VAL A 340 -7.44 -49.16 -1.10
N SER A 341 -7.71 -49.52 0.16
CA SER A 341 -8.63 -50.61 0.51
C SER A 341 -9.90 -50.16 1.24
N ILE A 342 -10.01 -48.87 1.57
CA ILE A 342 -11.20 -48.27 2.23
C ILE A 342 -12.45 -48.26 1.35
N TYR A 343 -12.30 -48.40 0.04
CA TYR A 343 -13.40 -48.37 -0.93
C TYR A 343 -13.57 -49.73 -1.61
N ALA A 344 -14.81 -50.11 -1.91
CA ALA A 344 -15.10 -51.35 -2.63
C ALA A 344 -14.41 -51.37 -4.01
N ALA A 345 -13.94 -52.56 -4.44
CA ALA A 345 -13.26 -52.73 -5.72
C ALA A 345 -14.12 -52.22 -6.90
N ALA A 346 -13.51 -51.45 -7.79
CA ALA A 346 -14.21 -50.87 -8.94
C ALA A 346 -14.39 -51.93 -10.05
N GLU A 347 -15.61 -52.10 -10.57
CA GLU A 347 -15.91 -53.00 -11.68
C GLU A 347 -15.78 -52.33 -13.08
N LYS A 348 -15.68 -51.00 -13.14
CA LYS A 348 -15.68 -50.17 -14.38
C LYS A 348 -14.81 -48.90 -14.24
N GLU A 349 -14.59 -48.18 -15.35
CA GLU A 349 -14.02 -46.83 -15.37
C GLU A 349 -14.86 -45.88 -14.49
N GLU A 350 -14.22 -45.16 -13.57
CA GLU A 350 -14.88 -44.31 -12.56
C GLU A 350 -14.73 -42.81 -12.87
N SER A 351 -14.99 -42.40 -14.12
CA SER A 351 -14.84 -41.02 -14.60
C SER A 351 -15.77 -40.02 -13.89
N GLU A 352 -16.83 -40.51 -13.23
CA GLU A 352 -17.69 -39.71 -12.33
C GLU A 352 -17.07 -39.43 -10.97
N ARG A 353 -15.97 -40.11 -10.60
CA ARG A 353 -15.25 -39.94 -9.33
C ARG A 353 -13.89 -39.24 -9.48
N SER A 354 -13.31 -39.22 -10.67
CA SER A 354 -12.08 -38.47 -10.97
C SER A 354 -11.98 -38.08 -12.45
N GLY A 355 -11.34 -36.94 -12.73
CA GLY A 355 -11.02 -36.44 -14.07
C GLY A 355 -12.16 -35.73 -14.81
N SER A 356 -13.41 -36.19 -14.66
CA SER A 356 -14.59 -35.55 -15.27
C SER A 356 -15.79 -35.46 -14.31
N VAL A 357 -15.51 -35.33 -13.01
CA VAL A 357 -16.52 -35.33 -11.94
C VAL A 357 -17.49 -34.17 -12.11
N PHE A 358 -17.00 -32.98 -12.45
CA PHE A 358 -17.83 -31.78 -12.64
C PHE A 358 -18.86 -32.01 -13.74
N ILE A 359 -18.43 -32.51 -14.90
CA ILE A 359 -19.33 -32.78 -16.04
C ILE A 359 -20.43 -33.76 -15.63
N ASN A 360 -20.05 -34.82 -14.93
CA ASN A 360 -20.96 -35.86 -14.45
C ASN A 360 -21.80 -35.42 -13.25
N GLY A 361 -21.46 -34.31 -12.58
CA GLY A 361 -22.10 -33.86 -11.34
C GLY A 361 -21.88 -34.82 -10.16
N GLY A 362 -20.84 -35.66 -10.21
CA GLY A 362 -20.61 -36.75 -9.26
C GLY A 362 -21.60 -37.93 -9.39
N GLU A 363 -22.39 -37.99 -10.46
CA GLU A 363 -23.42 -39.01 -10.66
C GLU A 363 -22.96 -40.16 -11.57
N SER A 364 -23.27 -41.40 -11.18
CA SER A 364 -23.06 -42.61 -12.00
C SER A 364 -24.34 -42.96 -12.78
N PRO A 365 -24.27 -43.40 -14.05
CA PRO A 365 -23.06 -43.64 -14.84
C PRO A 365 -22.45 -42.35 -15.44
N ALA A 366 -21.13 -42.37 -15.62
CA ALA A 366 -20.41 -41.30 -16.31
C ALA A 366 -20.75 -41.21 -17.81
N VAL A 367 -20.61 -40.01 -18.38
CA VAL A 367 -20.70 -39.81 -19.83
C VAL A 367 -19.52 -40.50 -20.51
N SER A 368 -19.84 -41.35 -21.50
CA SER A 368 -18.86 -42.10 -22.28
C SER A 368 -19.19 -42.05 -23.77
N VAL A 369 -18.31 -42.58 -24.61
CA VAL A 369 -18.55 -42.70 -26.05
C VAL A 369 -18.99 -44.13 -26.38
N ASN A 370 -20.13 -44.28 -27.03
CA ASN A 370 -20.56 -45.53 -27.62
C ASN A 370 -19.90 -45.69 -29.01
N TYR A 371 -18.98 -46.65 -29.09
CA TYR A 371 -18.23 -46.98 -30.31
C TYR A 371 -18.94 -48.01 -31.22
N GLU A 372 -20.08 -48.59 -30.81
CA GLU A 372 -20.74 -49.70 -31.51
C GLU A 372 -21.55 -49.26 -32.75
N ARG A 373 -21.70 -47.95 -33.00
CA ARG A 373 -22.47 -47.40 -34.13
C ARG A 373 -21.56 -46.83 -35.22
N PHE A 374 -22.04 -46.80 -36.48
CA PHE A 374 -21.37 -46.14 -37.63
C PHE A 374 -20.99 -44.66 -37.38
N GLN A 375 -21.62 -44.02 -36.39
CA GLN A 375 -21.24 -42.70 -35.88
C GLN A 375 -20.99 -42.83 -34.38
N HIS A 376 -19.79 -42.49 -33.91
CA HIS A 376 -19.48 -42.40 -32.50
C HIS A 376 -20.40 -41.38 -31.82
N ARG A 377 -21.08 -41.81 -30.75
CA ARG A 377 -22.02 -40.97 -30.02
C ARG A 377 -21.75 -40.96 -28.51
N LEU A 378 -21.97 -39.82 -27.87
CA LEU A 378 -22.03 -39.69 -26.43
C LEU A 378 -23.17 -40.55 -25.87
N SER A 379 -22.95 -41.14 -24.69
CA SER A 379 -23.98 -41.90 -23.95
C SER A 379 -25.13 -41.00 -23.49
N GLU A 380 -24.87 -39.71 -23.27
CA GLU A 380 -25.85 -38.73 -22.81
C GLU A 380 -26.67 -38.14 -23.96
N SER A 381 -28.00 -38.10 -23.78
CA SER A 381 -28.93 -37.52 -24.75
C SER A 381 -28.99 -35.99 -24.63
N PRO A 382 -28.95 -35.23 -25.75
CA PRO A 382 -29.15 -33.77 -25.72
C PRO A 382 -30.54 -33.35 -25.21
N LEU A 383 -31.47 -34.28 -25.04
CA LEU A 383 -32.74 -34.02 -24.37
C LEU A 383 -32.57 -33.59 -22.91
N ASN A 384 -31.48 -34.01 -22.25
CA ASN A 384 -31.11 -33.62 -20.90
C ASN A 384 -30.03 -32.50 -20.94
N PRO A 385 -30.42 -31.22 -20.83
CA PRO A 385 -29.49 -30.11 -21.03
C PRO A 385 -28.47 -29.96 -19.89
N ARG A 386 -28.72 -30.51 -18.70
CA ARG A 386 -27.91 -30.25 -17.50
C ARG A 386 -26.44 -30.64 -17.66
N ARG A 387 -26.16 -31.84 -18.21
CA ARG A 387 -24.79 -32.29 -18.47
C ARG A 387 -24.13 -31.48 -19.59
N TYR A 388 -24.87 -31.12 -20.64
CA TYR A 388 -24.35 -30.26 -21.71
C TYR A 388 -24.08 -28.81 -21.23
N ASP A 389 -24.81 -28.31 -20.24
CA ASP A 389 -24.52 -27.02 -19.59
C ASP A 389 -23.17 -27.08 -18.86
N ARG A 390 -22.97 -28.10 -18.01
CA ARG A 390 -21.68 -28.31 -17.34
C ARG A 390 -20.53 -28.50 -18.32
N MET A 391 -20.72 -29.26 -19.40
CA MET A 391 -19.71 -29.39 -20.45
C MET A 391 -19.37 -28.06 -21.11
N ASN A 392 -20.37 -27.19 -21.36
CA ASN A 392 -20.12 -25.90 -21.99
C ASN A 392 -19.29 -24.99 -21.09
N ARG A 393 -19.67 -24.88 -19.81
CA ARG A 393 -18.97 -24.06 -18.81
C ARG A 393 -17.57 -24.57 -18.54
N LYS A 394 -17.43 -25.88 -18.32
CA LYS A 394 -16.15 -26.53 -18.08
C LYS A 394 -15.20 -26.31 -19.24
N ARG A 395 -15.66 -26.51 -20.49
CA ARG A 395 -14.81 -26.32 -21.67
C ARG A 395 -14.32 -24.88 -21.81
N ARG A 396 -15.17 -23.90 -21.51
CA ARG A 396 -14.77 -22.48 -21.51
C ARG A 396 -13.72 -22.21 -20.44
N LEU A 397 -13.95 -22.71 -19.22
CA LEU A 397 -13.02 -22.54 -18.12
C LEU A 397 -11.65 -23.17 -18.42
N ASP A 398 -11.61 -24.36 -19.03
CA ASP A 398 -10.36 -25.00 -19.49
C ASP A 398 -9.56 -24.07 -20.44
N LEU A 399 -10.26 -23.40 -21.36
CA LEU A 399 -9.66 -22.46 -22.30
C LEU A 399 -9.17 -21.18 -21.62
N TRP A 400 -9.94 -20.65 -20.67
CA TRP A 400 -9.61 -19.41 -19.97
C TRP A 400 -8.44 -19.58 -18.99
N LEU A 401 -8.43 -20.67 -18.22
CA LEU A 401 -7.33 -21.00 -17.29
C LEU A 401 -6.08 -21.54 -18.02
N ARG A 402 -6.24 -21.98 -19.27
CA ARG A 402 -5.21 -22.65 -20.09
C ARG A 402 -4.62 -23.86 -19.38
N LEU A 403 -5.50 -24.68 -18.81
CA LEU A 403 -5.15 -25.89 -18.07
C LEU A 403 -5.78 -27.14 -18.70
N PRO A 404 -5.18 -28.32 -18.51
CA PRO A 404 -5.78 -29.60 -18.89
C PRO A 404 -7.15 -29.82 -18.23
N PRO A 405 -8.10 -30.52 -18.90
CA PRO A 405 -9.44 -30.73 -18.36
C PRO A 405 -9.47 -31.37 -16.96
N GLU A 406 -8.60 -32.33 -16.69
CA GLU A 406 -8.54 -33.04 -15.41
C GLU A 406 -8.06 -32.16 -14.25
N GLU A 407 -7.17 -31.21 -14.51
CA GLU A 407 -6.63 -30.31 -13.50
C GLU A 407 -7.71 -29.32 -13.09
N VAL A 408 -8.41 -28.74 -14.07
CA VAL A 408 -9.55 -27.86 -13.81
C VAL A 408 -10.69 -28.62 -13.14
N ASP A 409 -10.93 -29.89 -13.50
CA ASP A 409 -11.93 -30.72 -12.81
C ASP A 409 -11.55 -30.90 -11.34
N SER A 410 -10.29 -31.20 -11.05
CA SER A 410 -9.78 -31.36 -9.68
C SER A 410 -9.93 -30.09 -8.86
N LEU A 411 -9.64 -28.91 -9.44
CA LEU A 411 -9.83 -27.61 -8.78
C LEU A 411 -11.30 -27.35 -8.42
N LEU A 412 -12.22 -27.59 -9.35
CA LEU A 412 -13.66 -27.39 -9.14
C LEU A 412 -14.21 -28.35 -8.09
N VAL A 413 -13.78 -29.61 -8.13
CA VAL A 413 -14.21 -30.63 -7.16
C VAL A 413 -13.71 -30.32 -5.76
N ALA A 414 -12.45 -29.89 -5.64
CA ALA A 414 -11.86 -29.54 -4.36
C ALA A 414 -12.58 -28.34 -3.73
N ALA A 415 -12.82 -27.27 -4.50
CA ALA A 415 -13.58 -26.11 -4.03
C ALA A 415 -15.01 -26.50 -3.61
N PHE A 416 -15.73 -27.27 -4.43
CA PHE A 416 -17.08 -27.73 -4.11
C PHE A 416 -17.13 -28.61 -2.85
N ASN A 417 -16.14 -29.50 -2.66
CA ASN A 417 -16.08 -30.33 -1.46
C ASN A 417 -15.82 -29.49 -0.20
N ALA A 418 -14.99 -28.46 -0.29
CA ALA A 418 -14.72 -27.54 0.81
C ALA A 418 -15.94 -26.65 1.14
N GLU A 419 -16.65 -26.16 0.12
CA GLU A 419 -17.94 -25.45 0.28
C GLU A 419 -18.97 -26.36 0.98
N TRP A 420 -19.07 -27.63 0.56
CA TRP A 420 -19.97 -28.60 1.18
C TRP A 420 -19.61 -28.97 2.62
N ALA A 421 -18.30 -28.97 2.93
CA ALA A 421 -17.79 -29.21 4.27
C ALA A 421 -18.10 -28.05 5.22
N GLY A 422 -18.13 -26.82 4.71
CA GLY A 422 -18.49 -25.61 5.48
C GLY A 422 -19.95 -25.58 5.96
N ILE A 423 -20.86 -26.38 5.39
CA ILE A 423 -22.25 -26.47 5.85
C ILE A 423 -22.31 -27.33 7.13
N PRO A 424 -22.78 -26.78 8.27
CA PRO A 424 -22.84 -27.51 9.54
C PRO A 424 -23.61 -28.82 9.43
N ASP A 425 -23.11 -29.87 10.10
CA ASP A 425 -23.78 -31.17 10.13
C ASP A 425 -24.98 -31.11 11.08
N SER A 426 -26.15 -30.79 10.52
CA SER A 426 -27.41 -30.67 11.25
C SER A 426 -28.48 -31.58 10.63
N PRO A 427 -29.55 -31.91 11.37
CA PRO A 427 -30.68 -32.66 10.82
C PRO A 427 -31.32 -31.99 9.60
N ASP A 428 -31.13 -30.67 9.47
CA ASP A 428 -31.63 -29.82 8.39
C ASP A 428 -30.62 -29.65 7.23
N LYS A 429 -29.44 -30.30 7.29
CA LYS A 429 -28.43 -30.24 6.22
C LYS A 429 -29.06 -30.71 4.91
N PRO A 430 -29.02 -29.90 3.84
CA PRO A 430 -29.61 -30.29 2.57
C PRO A 430 -28.94 -31.54 2.02
N VAL A 431 -29.61 -32.21 1.08
CA VAL A 431 -28.97 -33.30 0.32
C VAL A 431 -27.87 -32.70 -0.54
N LYS A 432 -26.68 -33.34 -0.57
CA LYS A 432 -25.53 -32.90 -1.38
C LYS A 432 -25.97 -32.70 -2.84
N PRO A 433 -25.95 -31.45 -3.35
CA PRO A 433 -26.40 -31.17 -4.70
C PRO A 433 -25.37 -31.68 -5.73
N ALA A 434 -25.76 -31.70 -7.00
CA ALA A 434 -24.80 -31.90 -8.07
C ALA A 434 -23.82 -30.72 -8.12
N ILE A 435 -22.57 -31.00 -8.47
CA ILE A 435 -21.49 -30.00 -8.51
C ILE A 435 -21.87 -28.85 -9.44
N TRP A 436 -21.67 -27.62 -8.95
CA TRP A 436 -21.92 -26.37 -9.66
C TRP A 436 -20.89 -25.32 -9.28
N VAL A 437 -20.63 -24.34 -10.16
CA VAL A 437 -19.72 -23.23 -9.86
C VAL A 437 -20.48 -22.14 -9.12
N THR A 438 -19.93 -21.71 -7.99
CA THR A 438 -20.43 -20.61 -7.16
C THR A 438 -19.41 -19.46 -7.14
N ASP A 439 -19.75 -18.34 -6.49
CA ASP A 439 -18.81 -17.24 -6.29
C ASP A 439 -17.60 -17.69 -5.43
N HIS A 440 -17.83 -18.54 -4.42
CA HIS A 440 -16.76 -19.17 -3.63
C HIS A 440 -15.80 -20.00 -4.48
N THR A 441 -16.32 -20.74 -5.47
CA THR A 441 -15.49 -21.47 -6.43
C THR A 441 -14.61 -20.51 -7.23
N VAL A 442 -15.13 -19.33 -7.61
CA VAL A 442 -14.34 -18.28 -8.30
C VAL A 442 -13.28 -17.69 -7.38
N HIS A 443 -13.59 -17.48 -6.10
CA HIS A 443 -12.63 -17.02 -5.10
C HIS A 443 -11.48 -18.04 -4.91
N ALA A 444 -11.80 -19.34 -4.87
CA ALA A 444 -10.80 -20.40 -4.81
C ALA A 444 -9.88 -20.38 -6.04
N LEU A 445 -10.43 -20.12 -7.23
CA LEU A 445 -9.62 -19.91 -8.44
C LEU A 445 -8.74 -18.65 -8.34
N GLY A 446 -9.18 -17.62 -7.61
CA GLY A 446 -8.39 -16.44 -7.31
C GLY A 446 -7.15 -16.73 -6.45
N VAL A 447 -7.32 -17.48 -5.36
CA VAL A 447 -6.18 -17.92 -4.54
C VAL A 447 -5.25 -18.83 -5.34
N PHE A 448 -5.81 -19.74 -6.15
CA PHE A 448 -5.01 -20.60 -7.04
C PHE A 448 -4.15 -19.78 -8.01
N GLN A 449 -4.71 -18.79 -8.70
CA GLN A 449 -3.93 -17.97 -9.65
C GLN A 449 -2.86 -17.16 -8.93
N THR A 450 -3.17 -16.63 -7.75
CA THR A 450 -2.18 -15.93 -6.91
C THR A 450 -0.99 -16.84 -6.58
N LEU A 451 -1.26 -18.08 -6.15
CA LEU A 451 -0.20 -19.05 -5.83
C LEU A 451 0.52 -19.58 -7.08
N ARG A 452 -0.19 -19.78 -8.18
CA ARG A 452 0.38 -20.24 -9.46
C ARG A 452 1.37 -19.24 -10.03
N GLU A 453 1.04 -17.96 -9.98
CA GLU A 453 1.85 -16.89 -10.58
C GLU A 453 2.96 -16.42 -9.63
N GLY A 454 2.69 -16.33 -8.32
CA GLY A 454 3.66 -15.86 -7.34
C GLY A 454 4.61 -16.94 -6.80
N PHE A 455 4.18 -18.21 -6.79
CA PHE A 455 4.89 -19.31 -6.11
C PHE A 455 4.94 -20.62 -6.91
N GLU A 456 4.58 -20.61 -8.20
CA GLU A 456 4.63 -21.78 -9.09
C GLU A 456 3.76 -22.98 -8.61
N CYS A 457 2.68 -22.71 -7.89
CA CYS A 457 1.75 -23.73 -7.43
C CYS A 457 1.06 -24.47 -8.58
N THR A 458 1.10 -25.80 -8.56
CA THR A 458 0.36 -26.63 -9.52
C THR A 458 -1.10 -26.81 -9.10
N ALA A 459 -1.98 -27.07 -10.07
CA ALA A 459 -3.40 -27.32 -9.78
C ALA A 459 -3.61 -28.53 -8.84
N ALA A 460 -2.77 -29.57 -8.99
CA ALA A 460 -2.81 -30.75 -8.15
C ALA A 460 -2.40 -30.46 -6.70
N GLU A 461 -1.43 -29.57 -6.46
CA GLU A 461 -1.04 -29.15 -5.11
C GLU A 461 -2.14 -28.33 -4.45
N PHE A 462 -2.66 -27.32 -5.16
CA PHE A 462 -3.72 -26.45 -4.64
C PHE A 462 -4.99 -27.22 -4.30
N ALA A 463 -5.38 -28.21 -5.10
CA ALA A 463 -6.52 -29.07 -4.80
C ALA A 463 -6.38 -29.78 -3.44
N VAL A 464 -5.15 -30.15 -3.02
CA VAL A 464 -4.93 -30.75 -1.69
C VAL A 464 -5.00 -29.71 -0.58
N PHE A 465 -4.61 -28.46 -0.85
CA PHE A 465 -4.68 -27.36 0.12
C PHE A 465 -6.11 -27.06 0.57
N ILE A 466 -7.08 -27.23 -0.31
CA ILE A 466 -8.50 -26.98 0.00
C ILE A 466 -9.36 -28.25 0.08
N ASP A 467 -8.83 -29.44 -0.24
CA ASP A 467 -9.55 -30.73 -0.08
C ASP A 467 -8.59 -31.86 0.29
N LYS A 468 -8.39 -32.84 -0.61
CA LYS A 468 -7.61 -34.08 -0.38
C LYS A 468 -6.81 -34.42 -1.63
N PHE A 469 -5.72 -35.17 -1.46
CA PHE A 469 -4.98 -35.70 -2.61
C PHE A 469 -5.82 -36.72 -3.40
N SER A 470 -5.55 -36.82 -4.70
CA SER A 470 -6.19 -37.81 -5.55
C SER A 470 -5.67 -39.23 -5.28
N ILE A 471 -6.60 -40.15 -5.04
CA ILE A 471 -6.35 -41.60 -5.00
C ILE A 471 -6.42 -42.25 -6.39
N TYR A 472 -6.68 -41.47 -7.44
CA TYR A 472 -6.74 -41.92 -8.82
C TYR A 472 -5.50 -41.46 -9.59
N GLY A 473 -4.91 -42.38 -10.35
CA GLY A 473 -3.92 -42.11 -11.40
C GLY A 473 -4.59 -42.02 -12.78
N ARG A 474 -3.80 -41.72 -13.80
CA ARG A 474 -4.29 -41.56 -15.19
C ARG A 474 -3.32 -42.16 -16.19
N GLY A 475 -3.80 -43.08 -17.02
CA GLY A 475 -2.96 -43.77 -18.01
C GLY A 475 -1.80 -44.51 -17.33
N GLN A 476 -0.56 -44.09 -17.59
CA GLN A 476 0.65 -44.67 -16.97
C GLN A 476 1.07 -43.95 -15.67
N LEU A 477 0.48 -42.79 -15.36
CA LEU A 477 0.80 -42.04 -14.15
C LEU A 477 0.06 -42.65 -12.96
N ALA A 478 0.82 -42.97 -11.90
CA ALA A 478 0.27 -43.45 -10.64
C ALA A 478 -0.61 -42.38 -9.95
N SER A 479 -1.40 -42.77 -8.96
CA SER A 479 -2.21 -41.82 -8.18
C SER A 479 -1.33 -40.77 -7.47
N GLN A 480 -1.88 -39.59 -7.18
CA GLN A 480 -1.16 -38.56 -6.44
C GLN A 480 -0.72 -39.09 -5.06
N PHE A 481 -1.58 -39.88 -4.39
CA PHE A 481 -1.22 -40.61 -3.17
C PHE A 481 0.05 -41.46 -3.33
N ASP A 482 0.10 -42.28 -4.38
CA ASP A 482 1.25 -43.16 -4.60
C ASP A 482 2.51 -42.40 -5.00
N GLN A 483 2.36 -41.31 -5.77
CA GLN A 483 3.47 -40.45 -6.16
C GLN A 483 4.11 -39.77 -4.94
N ILE A 484 3.32 -39.40 -3.93
CA ILE A 484 3.80 -38.75 -2.70
C ILE A 484 4.35 -39.81 -1.72
N PHE A 485 3.54 -40.80 -1.35
CA PHE A 485 3.86 -41.69 -0.22
C PHE A 485 4.52 -43.01 -0.62
N ASN A 486 4.34 -43.49 -1.85
CA ASN A 486 4.77 -44.82 -2.30
C ASN A 486 5.86 -44.80 -3.40
N ASN A 487 6.28 -43.64 -3.86
CA ASN A 487 7.32 -43.48 -4.89
C ASN A 487 8.74 -43.74 -4.35
N VAL A 488 8.92 -43.79 -3.02
CA VAL A 488 10.20 -44.07 -2.35
C VAL A 488 10.51 -45.59 -2.35
N GLN A 489 10.40 -46.24 -3.51
CA GLN A 489 10.56 -47.69 -3.68
C GLN A 489 11.99 -48.21 -3.37
N ARG A 490 12.96 -47.33 -3.08
CA ARG A 490 14.34 -47.73 -2.77
C ARG A 490 14.58 -48.12 -1.30
N HIS A 491 13.65 -47.87 -0.38
CA HIS A 491 13.89 -48.07 1.07
C HIS A 491 12.90 -48.99 1.80
N TYR A 492 11.71 -49.24 1.25
CA TYR A 492 10.67 -50.05 1.92
C TYR A 492 10.18 -51.19 1.01
N ARG A 493 9.91 -52.37 1.60
CA ARG A 493 9.46 -53.57 0.86
C ARG A 493 7.97 -53.54 0.49
N ASP A 494 7.13 -52.98 1.36
CA ASP A 494 5.68 -52.92 1.18
C ASP A 494 5.20 -51.47 1.01
N PRO A 495 4.17 -51.17 0.22
CA PRO A 495 3.61 -49.82 0.09
C PRO A 495 2.83 -49.38 1.34
N LEU A 496 2.65 -48.08 1.54
CA LEU A 496 1.74 -47.52 2.54
C LEU A 496 0.30 -47.70 2.05
N LEU A 497 -0.54 -48.33 2.88
CA LEU A 497 -1.94 -48.59 2.57
C LEU A 497 -2.85 -47.55 3.21
N LEU A 498 -3.83 -47.08 2.43
CA LEU A 498 -5.01 -46.34 2.90
C LEU A 498 -6.13 -47.32 3.24
N ASP A 499 -6.17 -47.73 4.50
CA ASP A 499 -7.05 -48.78 5.04
C ASP A 499 -7.79 -48.35 6.33
N ASN A 500 -7.70 -47.06 6.72
CA ASN A 500 -8.18 -46.53 8.01
C ASN A 500 -7.59 -47.25 9.24
N GLY A 501 -6.46 -47.93 9.11
CA GLY A 501 -5.78 -48.54 10.25
C GLY A 501 -5.18 -47.48 11.16
N GLU A 502 -5.35 -47.65 12.48
CA GLU A 502 -4.80 -46.76 13.50
C GLU A 502 -3.27 -46.91 13.64
N PHE A 503 -2.62 -45.80 13.97
CA PHE A 503 -1.19 -45.71 14.32
C PHE A 503 -1.01 -44.69 15.46
N LEU A 504 0.07 -44.78 16.23
CA LEU A 504 0.27 -43.94 17.41
C LEU A 504 0.55 -42.50 17.00
N LEU A 505 0.09 -41.56 17.84
CA LEU A 505 0.35 -40.14 17.66
C LEU A 505 1.84 -39.81 17.86
N LEU A 506 2.42 -40.32 18.94
CA LEU A 506 3.82 -40.14 19.32
C LEU A 506 4.46 -41.53 19.51
N PRO A 507 5.54 -41.87 18.78
CA PRO A 507 6.20 -43.17 18.95
C PRO A 507 6.93 -43.21 20.30
N ALA A 508 6.89 -44.36 20.97
CA ALA A 508 7.69 -44.58 22.18
C ALA A 508 9.19 -44.51 21.86
N GLN A 509 10.00 -43.97 22.77
CA GLN A 509 11.45 -43.83 22.55
C GLN A 509 12.09 -45.17 22.17
N GLY A 510 12.74 -45.22 21.00
CA GLY A 510 13.44 -46.40 20.49
C GLY A 510 12.56 -47.45 19.81
N VAL A 511 11.24 -47.25 19.68
CA VAL A 511 10.34 -48.14 18.93
C VAL A 511 10.04 -47.51 17.56
N PRO A 512 10.63 -48.01 16.46
CA PRO A 512 10.37 -47.47 15.13
C PRO A 512 8.95 -47.85 14.69
N GLU A 513 8.11 -46.85 14.54
CA GLU A 513 6.79 -47.00 13.93
C GLU A 513 6.88 -46.80 12.42
N LEU A 514 6.57 -47.84 11.67
CA LEU A 514 6.80 -47.90 10.24
C LEU A 514 5.92 -46.92 9.45
N THR A 515 4.69 -46.67 9.89
CA THR A 515 3.81 -45.64 9.30
C THR A 515 4.40 -44.25 9.44
N ILE A 516 4.82 -43.87 10.66
CA ILE A 516 5.42 -42.56 10.95
C ILE A 516 6.72 -42.38 10.16
N SER A 517 7.57 -43.41 10.14
CA SER A 517 8.84 -43.38 9.39
C SER A 517 8.62 -43.15 7.90
N ARG A 518 7.55 -43.70 7.33
CA ARG A 518 7.17 -43.48 5.92
C ARG A 518 6.61 -42.09 5.68
N ILE A 519 5.73 -41.58 6.55
CA ILE A 519 5.23 -40.20 6.44
C ILE A 519 6.41 -39.22 6.49
N CYS A 520 7.32 -39.40 7.44
CA CYS A 520 8.54 -38.60 7.57
C CYS A 520 9.41 -38.68 6.30
N SER A 521 9.62 -39.88 5.77
CA SER A 521 10.41 -40.09 4.55
C SER A 521 9.75 -39.53 3.29
N ALA A 522 8.43 -39.63 3.17
CA ALA A 522 7.67 -39.16 2.00
C ALA A 522 7.57 -37.64 1.95
N LEU A 523 7.41 -37.02 3.12
CA LEU A 523 7.32 -35.57 3.26
C LEU A 523 8.68 -34.92 3.52
N GLU A 524 9.77 -35.70 3.58
CA GLU A 524 11.13 -35.21 3.88
C GLU A 524 11.18 -34.36 5.16
N ILE A 525 10.56 -34.85 6.25
CA ILE A 525 10.57 -34.20 7.57
C ILE A 525 11.22 -35.11 8.61
N ASP A 526 11.72 -34.51 9.68
CA ASP A 526 12.24 -35.25 10.82
C ASP A 526 11.15 -35.60 11.83
N LEU A 527 11.50 -36.43 12.81
CA LEU A 527 10.54 -36.89 13.83
C LEU A 527 10.05 -35.73 14.70
N GLN A 528 10.87 -34.72 14.98
CA GLN A 528 10.46 -33.56 15.78
C GLN A 528 9.39 -32.73 15.06
N THR A 529 9.61 -32.41 13.79
CA THR A 529 8.62 -31.72 12.96
C THR A 529 7.32 -32.52 12.90
N TYR A 530 7.42 -33.85 12.68
CA TYR A 530 6.24 -34.71 12.69
C TYR A 530 5.44 -34.61 14.00
N GLN A 531 6.09 -34.56 15.16
CA GLN A 531 5.39 -34.47 16.45
C GLN A 531 4.55 -33.20 16.58
N TYR A 532 5.08 -32.04 16.20
CA TYR A 532 4.33 -30.78 16.21
C TYR A 532 3.13 -30.82 15.27
N LEU A 533 3.33 -31.30 14.04
CA LEU A 533 2.25 -31.42 13.05
C LEU A 533 1.18 -32.43 13.49
N ALA A 534 1.60 -33.58 14.02
CA ALA A 534 0.70 -34.63 14.47
C ALA A 534 -0.20 -34.17 15.62
N LEU A 535 0.35 -33.40 16.58
CA LEU A 535 -0.43 -32.81 17.67
C LEU A 535 -1.50 -31.85 17.16
N ALA A 536 -1.16 -30.96 16.22
CA ALA A 536 -2.12 -30.05 15.61
C ALA A 536 -3.22 -30.79 14.83
N ILE A 537 -2.85 -31.79 14.03
CA ILE A 537 -3.82 -32.62 13.27
C ILE A 537 -4.73 -33.42 14.21
N ALA A 538 -4.19 -33.99 15.29
CA ALA A 538 -4.99 -34.73 16.26
C ALA A 538 -6.01 -33.81 16.95
N ARG A 539 -5.61 -32.60 17.34
CA ARG A 539 -6.50 -31.58 17.90
C ARG A 539 -7.62 -31.22 16.91
N ALA A 540 -7.26 -30.85 15.68
CA ALA A 540 -8.21 -30.45 14.64
C ALA A 540 -9.22 -31.55 14.25
N HIS A 541 -8.83 -32.82 14.39
CA HIS A 541 -9.71 -33.97 14.14
C HIS A 541 -10.39 -34.54 15.40
N GLY A 542 -10.24 -33.91 16.57
CA GLY A 542 -10.84 -34.36 17.83
C GLY A 542 -10.34 -35.72 18.32
N ARG A 543 -9.09 -36.07 18.01
CA ARG A 543 -8.46 -37.36 18.35
C ARG A 543 -7.44 -37.21 19.46
N THR A 544 -7.32 -38.27 20.27
CA THR A 544 -6.34 -38.34 21.36
C THR A 544 -5.54 -39.64 21.27
N GLY A 545 -4.21 -39.55 21.28
CA GLY A 545 -3.31 -40.69 21.33
C GLY A 545 -3.05 -41.46 20.03
N THR A 546 -4.02 -41.53 19.09
CA THR A 546 -3.87 -42.23 17.79
C THR A 546 -4.39 -41.42 16.60
N LEU A 547 -3.86 -41.72 15.41
CA LEU A 547 -4.31 -41.22 14.10
C LEU A 547 -4.64 -42.41 13.20
N GLU A 548 -5.43 -42.20 12.13
CA GLU A 548 -5.76 -43.26 11.16
C GLU A 548 -5.09 -42.99 9.81
N ARG A 549 -4.80 -44.06 9.08
CA ARG A 549 -4.34 -44.02 7.68
C ARG A 549 -5.52 -43.71 6.74
N SER A 550 -6.09 -42.51 6.90
CA SER A 550 -7.18 -41.99 6.09
C SER A 550 -6.69 -40.90 5.11
N PRO A 551 -7.43 -40.64 4.01
CA PRO A 551 -7.10 -39.56 3.09
C PRO A 551 -7.07 -38.18 3.75
N GLU A 552 -7.96 -37.93 4.72
CA GLU A 552 -8.07 -36.65 5.43
C GLU A 552 -6.79 -36.35 6.22
N ILE A 553 -6.33 -37.30 7.03
CA ILE A 553 -5.17 -37.12 7.91
C ILE A 553 -3.87 -37.01 7.11
N LEU A 554 -3.66 -37.88 6.12
CA LEU A 554 -2.46 -37.81 5.28
C LEU A 554 -2.46 -36.55 4.41
N SER A 555 -3.63 -36.07 3.98
CA SER A 555 -3.73 -34.79 3.26
C SER A 555 -3.41 -33.61 4.18
N ALA A 556 -3.82 -33.65 5.45
CA ALA A 556 -3.46 -32.63 6.43
C ALA A 556 -1.94 -32.54 6.65
N PHE A 557 -1.25 -33.68 6.80
CA PHE A 557 0.22 -33.68 6.85
C PHE A 557 0.83 -33.09 5.57
N TYR A 558 0.31 -33.46 4.40
CA TYR A 558 0.78 -32.89 3.15
C TYR A 558 0.56 -31.37 3.08
N ARG A 559 -0.61 -30.86 3.46
CA ARG A 559 -0.93 -29.42 3.50
C ARG A 559 0.04 -28.66 4.39
N LEU A 560 0.16 -29.08 5.66
CA LEU A 560 1.00 -28.40 6.65
C LEU A 560 2.49 -28.45 6.33
N VAL A 561 2.93 -29.36 5.47
CA VAL A 561 4.32 -29.40 4.99
C VAL A 561 4.50 -28.63 3.70
N LYS A 562 3.66 -28.90 2.70
CA LYS A 562 3.87 -28.42 1.33
C LYS A 562 3.50 -26.95 1.17
N LEU A 563 2.43 -26.48 1.82
CA LEU A 563 2.02 -25.07 1.72
C LEU A 563 3.09 -24.13 2.31
N PRO A 564 3.61 -24.32 3.55
CA PRO A 564 4.69 -23.48 4.06
C PRO A 564 5.95 -23.54 3.19
N ARG A 565 6.34 -24.72 2.69
CA ARG A 565 7.49 -24.86 1.80
C ARG A 565 7.33 -24.12 0.48
N LEU A 566 6.12 -24.13 -0.10
CA LEU A 566 5.79 -23.35 -1.30
C LEU A 566 6.00 -21.85 -1.07
N LEU A 567 5.69 -21.37 0.14
CA LEU A 567 5.91 -20.00 0.58
C LEU A 567 7.37 -19.72 1.02
N GLY A 568 8.25 -20.71 0.97
CA GLY A 568 9.65 -20.60 1.40
C GLY A 568 9.85 -20.60 2.92
N MET A 569 8.97 -21.27 3.66
CA MET A 569 9.01 -21.45 5.12
C MET A 569 9.17 -22.93 5.50
N THR A 570 9.64 -23.20 6.71
CA THR A 570 9.60 -24.55 7.29
C THR A 570 8.16 -24.92 7.72
N PRO A 571 7.81 -26.22 7.80
CA PRO A 571 6.48 -26.63 8.26
C PRO A 571 6.14 -26.12 9.67
N VAL A 572 7.14 -26.06 10.56
CA VAL A 572 6.97 -25.56 11.93
C VAL A 572 6.74 -24.05 11.95
N GLU A 573 7.46 -23.29 11.13
CA GLU A 573 7.22 -21.85 10.96
C GLU A 573 5.80 -21.56 10.46
N GLY A 574 5.33 -22.33 9.47
CA GLY A 574 3.96 -22.18 8.95
C GLY A 574 2.89 -22.45 10.02
N LEU A 575 3.06 -23.51 10.82
CA LEU A 575 2.15 -23.82 11.94
C LEU A 575 2.21 -22.74 13.03
N LEU A 576 3.42 -22.29 13.40
CA LEU A 576 3.61 -21.24 14.39
C LEU A 576 3.03 -19.90 13.94
N MET A 577 3.15 -19.57 12.65
CA MET A 577 2.53 -18.38 12.06
C MET A 577 1.01 -18.38 12.22
N LEU A 578 0.34 -19.50 11.92
CA LEU A 578 -1.11 -19.61 12.15
C LEU A 578 -1.48 -19.44 13.63
N MET A 579 -0.69 -20.04 14.54
CA MET A 579 -0.93 -19.91 15.98
C MET A 579 -0.71 -18.48 16.50
N VAL A 580 0.25 -17.74 15.96
CA VAL A 580 0.53 -16.35 16.35
C VAL A 580 -0.51 -15.38 15.79
N LEU A 581 -0.99 -15.61 14.57
CA LEU A 581 -1.94 -14.72 13.90
C LEU A 581 -3.37 -14.86 14.45
N GLY A 582 -3.84 -16.09 14.71
CA GLY A 582 -5.21 -16.31 15.18
C GLY A 582 -5.42 -17.56 16.04
N GLY A 583 -4.36 -18.00 16.71
CA GLY A 583 -4.43 -19.05 17.72
C GLY A 583 -4.66 -20.46 17.17
N GLU A 584 -5.16 -21.34 18.03
CA GLU A 584 -5.40 -22.74 17.68
C GLU A 584 -6.44 -22.90 16.57
N ALA A 585 -7.44 -22.02 16.51
CA ALA A 585 -8.51 -22.05 15.52
C ALA A 585 -7.99 -21.93 14.07
N TRP A 586 -7.04 -21.03 13.83
CA TRP A 586 -6.41 -20.86 12.51
C TRP A 586 -5.54 -22.06 12.13
N ALA A 587 -4.77 -22.59 13.09
CA ALA A 587 -3.99 -23.81 12.87
C ALA A 587 -4.89 -25.01 12.53
N ASP A 588 -6.03 -25.13 13.21
CA ASP A 588 -7.00 -26.21 13.03
C ASP A 588 -7.73 -26.12 11.68
N GLY A 589 -7.92 -24.92 11.13
CA GLY A 589 -8.52 -24.75 9.80
C GLY A 589 -7.71 -25.39 8.66
N LEU A 590 -6.37 -25.44 8.78
CA LEU A 590 -5.49 -26.12 7.80
C LEU A 590 -5.13 -27.56 8.20
N ALA A 591 -5.02 -27.83 9.51
CA ALA A 591 -4.71 -29.15 10.06
C ALA A 591 -5.92 -30.11 10.04
N GLY A 592 -7.14 -29.58 10.04
CA GLY A 592 -8.40 -30.31 9.96
C GLY A 592 -8.92 -30.47 8.53
N VAL A 593 -10.24 -30.60 8.40
CA VAL A 593 -10.92 -30.63 7.10
C VAL A 593 -11.11 -29.19 6.61
N PRO A 594 -10.53 -28.81 5.45
CA PRO A 594 -10.70 -27.46 4.93
C PRO A 594 -12.17 -27.13 4.62
N VAL A 595 -12.56 -25.89 4.93
CA VAL A 595 -13.92 -25.38 4.69
C VAL A 595 -13.89 -24.06 3.95
N ILE A 596 -14.87 -23.83 3.09
CA ILE A 596 -15.12 -22.55 2.42
C ILE A 596 -16.54 -22.11 2.77
N THR A 597 -16.67 -21.02 3.53
CA THR A 597 -17.96 -20.51 4.03
C THR A 597 -18.27 -19.12 3.49
N GLY A 598 -17.26 -18.34 3.07
CA GLY A 598 -17.43 -16.96 2.61
C GLY A 598 -17.40 -15.95 3.76
N GLU A 599 -18.36 -15.02 3.73
CA GLU A 599 -18.52 -13.99 4.78
C GLU A 599 -18.69 -14.66 6.17
N PRO A 600 -17.91 -14.26 7.19
CA PRO A 600 -18.03 -14.79 8.54
C PRO A 600 -19.42 -14.54 9.12
N THR A 601 -20.03 -15.58 9.69
CA THR A 601 -21.30 -15.47 10.40
C THR A 601 -21.07 -15.13 11.87
N ALA A 602 -22.01 -14.42 12.50
CA ALA A 602 -21.91 -14.09 13.92
C ALA A 602 -21.76 -15.36 14.80
N GLY A 603 -20.59 -15.52 15.42
CA GLY A 603 -20.24 -16.68 16.26
C GLY A 603 -19.26 -17.66 15.62
N ASP A 604 -18.84 -17.43 14.37
CA ASP A 604 -17.72 -18.14 13.76
C ASP A 604 -16.43 -17.78 14.51
N THR A 605 -15.55 -18.78 14.68
CA THR A 605 -14.32 -18.66 15.49
C THR A 605 -13.05 -18.90 14.68
N ALA A 606 -13.18 -19.34 13.42
CA ALA A 606 -12.07 -19.64 12.54
C ALA A 606 -12.38 -19.12 11.13
N PRO A 607 -11.42 -18.44 10.46
CA PRO A 607 -11.55 -18.07 9.06
C PRO A 607 -11.67 -19.29 8.15
N ASP A 608 -12.23 -19.08 6.98
CA ASP A 608 -12.23 -20.10 5.93
C ASP A 608 -10.82 -20.41 5.39
N VAL A 609 -10.66 -21.55 4.71
CA VAL A 609 -9.33 -21.98 4.24
C VAL A 609 -8.71 -21.02 3.20
N LEU A 610 -9.53 -20.31 2.41
CA LEU A 610 -9.02 -19.36 1.40
C LEU A 610 -8.43 -18.12 2.06
N ASN A 611 -9.06 -17.66 3.13
CA ASN A 611 -8.61 -16.53 3.95
C ASN A 611 -7.36 -16.91 4.74
N LEU A 612 -7.29 -18.11 5.32
CA LEU A 612 -6.07 -18.61 5.97
C LEU A 612 -4.88 -18.68 5.02
N ILE A 613 -5.08 -19.23 3.81
CA ILE A 613 -4.02 -19.27 2.78
C ILE A 613 -3.63 -17.85 2.36
N SER A 614 -4.61 -16.96 2.17
CA SER A 614 -4.35 -15.56 1.78
C SER A 614 -3.60 -14.79 2.87
N ALA A 615 -3.92 -15.02 4.15
CA ALA A 615 -3.24 -14.43 5.30
C ALA A 615 -1.78 -14.91 5.40
N LEU A 616 -1.53 -16.21 5.21
CA LEU A 616 -0.16 -16.75 5.14
C LEU A 616 0.64 -16.15 3.98
N VAL A 617 0.03 -16.02 2.80
CA VAL A 617 0.66 -15.39 1.63
C VAL A 617 0.98 -13.92 1.91
N ALA A 618 0.03 -13.16 2.48
CA ALA A 618 0.20 -11.75 2.79
C ALA A 618 1.28 -11.52 3.86
N CYS A 619 1.29 -12.33 4.93
CA CYS A 619 2.31 -12.26 5.97
C CYS A 619 3.69 -12.62 5.41
N ARG A 620 3.78 -13.67 4.59
CA ARG A 620 5.04 -14.03 3.91
C ARG A 620 5.52 -12.93 2.97
N TYR A 621 4.60 -12.33 2.22
CA TYR A 621 4.90 -11.22 1.32
C TYR A 621 5.48 -10.04 2.10
N TRP A 622 4.85 -9.65 3.23
CA TRP A 622 5.35 -8.62 4.13
C TRP A 622 6.76 -8.93 4.65
N CYS A 623 7.00 -10.12 5.20
CA CYS A 623 8.34 -10.50 5.66
C CYS A 623 9.37 -10.43 4.52
N ARG A 624 9.00 -10.80 3.29
CA ARG A 624 9.90 -10.76 2.14
C ARG A 624 10.19 -9.31 1.70
N THR A 625 9.19 -8.43 1.68
CA THR A 625 9.38 -7.04 1.23
C THR A 625 10.13 -6.20 2.25
N ARG A 626 10.04 -6.53 3.54
CA ARG A 626 10.77 -5.88 4.63
C ARG A 626 12.08 -6.57 5.03
N ASP A 627 12.51 -7.57 4.27
CA ASP A 627 13.72 -8.38 4.52
C ASP A 627 13.79 -8.99 5.94
N LEU A 628 12.63 -9.33 6.52
CA LEU A 628 12.56 -9.93 7.86
C LEU A 628 12.63 -11.46 7.76
N PRO A 629 13.56 -12.12 8.48
CA PRO A 629 13.54 -13.57 8.61
C PRO A 629 12.25 -14.01 9.30
N VAL A 630 11.50 -14.93 8.67
CA VAL A 630 10.19 -15.39 9.19
C VAL A 630 10.32 -15.94 10.61
N LEU A 631 11.31 -16.78 10.88
CA LEU A 631 11.54 -17.31 12.21
C LEU A 631 11.80 -16.22 13.25
N TRP A 632 12.57 -15.19 12.89
CA TRP A 632 12.85 -14.08 13.79
C TRP A 632 11.55 -13.32 14.13
N MET A 633 10.74 -12.98 13.11
CA MET A 633 9.45 -12.32 13.30
C MET A 633 8.54 -13.13 14.25
N LEU A 634 8.42 -14.43 14.01
CA LEU A 634 7.61 -15.31 14.85
C LEU A 634 8.11 -15.39 16.29
N GLN A 635 9.44 -15.40 16.50
CA GLN A 635 10.04 -15.39 17.84
C GLN A 635 9.77 -14.08 18.59
N GLN A 636 9.76 -12.93 17.89
CA GLN A 636 9.50 -11.64 18.54
C GLN A 636 8.04 -11.45 18.92
N VAL A 637 7.10 -12.07 18.20
CA VAL A 637 5.68 -11.87 18.48
C VAL A 637 5.08 -12.99 19.33
N ALA A 638 5.65 -14.19 19.28
CA ALA A 638 5.21 -15.28 20.16
C ALA A 638 5.39 -14.93 21.65
N VAL A 639 4.51 -15.49 22.48
CA VAL A 639 4.63 -15.38 23.94
C VAL A 639 5.96 -15.99 24.38
N PRO A 640 6.84 -15.23 25.08
CA PRO A 640 8.13 -15.74 25.51
C PRO A 640 8.00 -17.01 26.34
N GLN A 641 8.75 -18.06 25.96
CA GLN A 641 8.87 -19.28 26.75
C GLN A 641 9.94 -19.06 27.81
N VAL A 642 9.51 -18.83 29.06
CA VAL A 642 10.38 -18.44 30.15
C VAL A 642 10.64 -19.62 31.09
N SER A 643 11.86 -19.72 31.61
CA SER A 643 12.24 -20.65 32.67
C SER A 643 12.79 -19.87 33.87
N ASN A 644 12.58 -20.38 35.09
CA ASN A 644 13.16 -19.81 36.31
C ASN A 644 14.69 -20.03 36.42
N VAL A 645 15.33 -20.55 35.37
CA VAL A 645 16.77 -20.76 35.29
C VAL A 645 17.40 -19.63 34.50
N ALA A 646 18.22 -18.83 35.16
CA ALA A 646 19.00 -17.76 34.52
C ALA A 646 20.00 -18.34 33.50
N ALA A 647 20.03 -17.81 32.28
CA ALA A 647 21.07 -18.13 31.32
C ALA A 647 22.28 -17.20 31.51
N GLU A 648 23.35 -17.41 30.74
CA GLU A 648 24.59 -16.64 30.90
C GLU A 648 24.41 -15.10 30.83
N PRO A 649 23.58 -14.53 29.95
CA PRO A 649 23.36 -13.08 29.91
C PRO A 649 22.70 -12.54 31.17
N GLU A 650 21.69 -13.24 31.71
CA GLU A 650 21.00 -12.86 32.94
C GLU A 650 21.95 -12.97 34.15
N LEU A 651 22.78 -14.02 34.20
CA LEU A 651 23.80 -14.17 35.25
C LEU A 651 24.80 -13.01 35.25
N ARG A 652 25.28 -12.60 34.07
CA ARG A 652 26.18 -11.44 33.95
C ARG A 652 25.51 -10.14 34.39
N LEU A 653 24.24 -9.96 34.03
CA LEU A 653 23.45 -8.80 34.47
C LEU A 653 23.37 -8.76 36.00
N PHE A 654 23.04 -9.88 36.64
CA PHE A 654 22.95 -9.97 38.11
C PHE A 654 24.29 -9.69 38.79
N GLU A 655 25.39 -10.25 38.27
CA GLU A 655 26.72 -9.98 38.79
C GLU A 655 27.13 -8.51 38.67
N GLN A 656 26.83 -7.87 37.53
CA GLN A 656 27.13 -6.45 37.32
C GLN A 656 26.33 -5.55 38.27
N VAL A 657 25.02 -5.80 38.38
CA VAL A 657 24.16 -5.07 39.33
C VAL A 657 24.68 -5.24 40.75
N ARG A 658 25.03 -6.46 41.18
CA ARG A 658 25.59 -6.73 42.51
C ARG A 658 26.87 -5.93 42.79
N ASN A 659 27.77 -5.84 41.80
CA ASN A 659 29.05 -5.17 41.96
C ASN A 659 28.92 -3.64 42.03
N LEU A 660 27.95 -3.06 41.33
CA LEU A 660 27.80 -1.61 41.19
C LEU A 660 26.76 -1.01 42.15
N LEU A 661 25.72 -1.76 42.52
CA LEU A 661 24.59 -1.22 43.27
C LEU A 661 24.97 -0.80 44.70
N GLY A 662 25.92 -1.48 45.33
CA GLY A 662 26.32 -1.23 46.72
C GLY A 662 26.74 0.22 47.00
N GLU A 663 27.41 0.88 46.05
CA GLU A 663 27.83 2.29 46.18
C GLU A 663 26.71 3.30 45.82
N ALA A 664 25.67 2.85 45.13
CA ALA A 664 24.55 3.68 44.66
C ALA A 664 23.34 3.70 45.61
N LEU A 665 23.29 2.81 46.61
CA LEU A 665 22.20 2.76 47.58
C LEU A 665 22.18 3.98 48.49
N LEU A 666 21.00 4.54 48.75
CA LEU A 666 20.83 5.57 49.75
C LEU A 666 21.12 4.97 51.14
N THR A 667 21.97 5.59 51.94
CA THR A 667 22.33 5.10 53.28
C THR A 667 22.14 6.17 54.36
N HIS A 668 21.87 5.74 55.60
CA HIS A 668 21.84 6.62 56.77
C HIS A 668 23.12 7.46 56.88
N THR A 669 24.26 6.80 56.68
CA THR A 669 25.59 7.41 56.70
C THR A 669 25.77 8.46 55.62
N GLY A 670 25.12 8.30 54.46
CA GLY A 670 25.12 9.31 53.39
C GLY A 670 24.54 10.64 53.84
N PHE A 671 23.37 10.63 54.51
CA PHE A 671 22.76 11.84 55.06
C PHE A 671 23.61 12.48 56.15
N VAL A 672 24.13 11.69 57.10
CA VAL A 672 24.94 12.21 58.20
C VAL A 672 26.25 12.83 57.68
N THR A 673 26.87 12.22 56.67
CA THR A 673 28.11 12.73 56.06
C THR A 673 27.88 14.02 55.28
N ALA A 674 26.69 14.20 54.71
CA ALA A 674 26.27 15.43 54.03
C ALA A 674 25.88 16.58 55.00
N GLY A 675 25.93 16.35 56.31
CA GLY A 675 25.64 17.37 57.33
C GLY A 675 24.20 17.38 57.86
N VAL A 676 23.41 16.33 57.59
CA VAL A 676 22.07 16.15 58.17
C VAL A 676 22.23 15.71 59.65
N PRO A 677 21.52 16.33 60.61
CA PRO A 677 21.60 15.94 62.01
C PRO A 677 21.24 14.46 62.22
N PRO A 678 21.94 13.72 63.09
CA PRO A 678 21.59 12.35 63.41
C PRO A 678 20.28 12.28 64.22
N LEU A 679 19.46 11.27 63.95
CA LEU A 679 18.24 10.98 64.73
C LEU A 679 18.59 10.43 66.13
N GLN A 680 17.60 10.36 67.01
CA GLN A 680 17.75 9.76 68.35
C GLN A 680 18.25 8.31 68.25
N VAL A 681 19.00 7.85 69.27
CA VAL A 681 19.69 6.55 69.29
C VAL A 681 18.73 5.41 68.91
N GLY A 682 19.03 4.72 67.79
CA GLY A 682 18.27 3.58 67.30
C GLY A 682 17.27 3.87 66.16
N HIS A 683 17.14 5.13 65.70
CA HIS A 683 16.26 5.50 64.58
C HIS A 683 17.08 5.79 63.32
N ASN A 684 16.60 5.35 62.16
CA ASN A 684 17.26 5.55 60.88
C ASN A 684 16.42 6.46 59.98
N TRP A 685 17.05 7.42 59.31
CA TRP A 685 16.40 8.26 58.30
C TRP A 685 15.65 7.44 57.24
N LYS A 686 16.13 6.23 56.91
CA LYS A 686 15.42 5.32 55.99
C LYS A 686 14.02 4.94 56.45
N ASP A 687 13.81 4.75 57.75
CA ASP A 687 12.53 4.30 58.30
C ASP A 687 11.43 5.36 58.11
N LEU A 688 11.82 6.64 58.13
CA LEU A 688 10.94 7.79 57.91
C LEU A 688 10.74 8.12 56.42
N LEU A 689 11.55 7.54 55.53
CA LEU A 689 11.54 7.81 54.08
C LEU A 689 10.91 6.66 53.27
N SER A 690 10.05 5.87 53.88
CA SER A 690 9.40 4.71 53.25
C SER A 690 8.52 5.08 52.03
N SER A 691 8.08 6.34 51.92
CA SER A 691 7.38 6.86 50.73
C SER A 691 8.31 7.11 49.54
N LEU A 692 9.60 7.39 49.78
CA LEU A 692 10.59 7.73 48.76
C LEU A 692 11.59 6.61 48.47
N THR A 693 11.84 5.72 49.45
CA THR A 693 12.83 4.64 49.35
C THR A 693 12.31 3.33 49.91
N ASP A 694 12.89 2.22 49.46
CA ASP A 694 12.68 0.90 50.03
C ASP A 694 13.64 0.62 51.22
N PRO A 695 13.48 -0.53 51.93
CA PRO A 695 14.37 -0.88 53.04
C PRO A 695 15.85 -1.03 52.65
N LEU A 696 16.13 -1.38 51.40
CA LEU A 696 17.49 -1.56 50.86
C LEU A 696 18.17 -0.20 50.58
N GLY A 697 17.39 0.86 50.33
CA GLY A 697 17.86 2.19 49.94
C GLY A 697 17.73 2.50 48.45
N LEU A 698 16.93 1.72 47.71
CA LEU A 698 16.51 2.00 46.34
C LEU A 698 15.45 3.10 46.34
N VAL A 699 15.58 4.04 45.41
CA VAL A 699 14.68 5.19 45.30
C VAL A 699 13.48 4.80 44.44
N LYS A 700 12.27 4.95 45.00
CA LYS A 700 11.03 4.61 44.32
C LYS A 700 10.78 5.53 43.13
N SER A 701 10.38 4.93 42.02
CA SER A 701 9.89 5.62 40.83
C SER A 701 8.46 6.13 41.05
N ARG A 702 8.10 7.20 40.34
CA ARG A 702 6.75 7.78 40.35
C ARG A 702 6.44 8.31 38.96
N GLU A 703 5.18 8.18 38.55
CA GLU A 703 4.66 8.81 37.33
C GLU A 703 4.71 10.34 37.42
N GLY A 704 5.12 10.98 36.34
CA GLY A 704 5.22 12.45 36.22
C GLY A 704 6.60 12.93 35.77
N THR A 705 6.75 14.24 35.63
CA THR A 705 8.02 14.86 35.23
C THR A 705 9.03 14.89 36.38
N GLU A 706 10.31 15.06 36.06
CA GLU A 706 11.38 15.25 37.06
C GLU A 706 11.06 16.39 38.04
N ASP A 707 10.51 17.50 37.54
CA ASP A 707 10.12 18.63 38.41
C ASP A 707 9.00 18.27 39.38
N GLN A 708 8.02 17.49 38.94
CA GLN A 708 6.94 16.99 39.80
C GLN A 708 7.49 16.03 40.85
N TYR A 709 8.43 15.17 40.47
CA TYR A 709 9.13 14.30 41.42
C TYR A 709 9.90 15.10 42.46
N VAL A 710 10.65 16.14 42.05
CA VAL A 710 11.41 17.01 42.95
C VAL A 710 10.50 17.74 43.94
N VAL A 711 9.36 18.26 43.46
CA VAL A 711 8.35 18.92 44.33
C VAL A 711 7.81 17.94 45.36
N PHE A 712 7.40 16.74 44.91
CA PHE A 712 6.89 15.69 45.80
C PHE A 712 7.96 15.23 46.82
N ALA A 713 9.18 14.96 46.36
CA ALA A 713 10.27 14.54 47.21
C ALA A 713 10.58 15.59 48.28
N ARG A 714 10.55 16.89 47.92
CA ARG A 714 10.72 17.99 48.87
C ARG A 714 9.62 18.01 49.93
N GLU A 715 8.36 17.80 49.57
CA GLU A 715 7.24 17.73 50.52
C GLU A 715 7.36 16.55 51.49
N GLU A 716 7.73 15.36 50.99
CA GLU A 716 7.90 14.16 51.81
C GLU A 716 9.13 14.26 52.72
N LEU A 717 10.22 14.84 52.23
CA LEU A 717 11.40 15.13 53.04
C LEU A 717 11.10 16.14 54.16
N ASP A 718 10.31 17.18 53.87
CA ASP A 718 9.88 18.16 54.87
C ASP A 718 9.06 17.52 56.01
N LYS A 719 8.17 16.57 55.66
CA LYS A 719 7.44 15.75 56.63
C LYS A 719 8.38 14.87 57.45
N ALA A 720 9.30 14.15 56.80
CA ALA A 720 10.25 13.27 57.49
C ALA A 720 11.18 14.03 58.44
N VAL A 721 11.65 15.23 58.06
CA VAL A 721 12.48 16.10 58.92
C VAL A 721 11.68 16.61 60.13
N ARG A 722 10.42 17.00 59.91
CA ARG A 722 9.52 17.45 60.99
C ARG A 722 9.28 16.36 62.03
N GLU A 723 9.03 15.14 61.57
CA GLU A 723 8.77 13.99 62.44
C GLU A 723 10.03 13.45 63.12
N GLY A 724 11.16 13.41 62.40
CA GLY A 724 12.43 12.86 62.90
C GLY A 724 13.18 13.76 63.88
N LEU A 725 13.16 15.08 63.66
CA LEU A 725 13.86 16.06 64.52
C LEU A 725 12.93 16.76 65.52
N ILE A 726 11.60 16.58 65.40
CA ILE A 726 10.60 17.25 66.25
C ILE A 726 10.80 18.78 66.19
N GLU A 727 10.97 19.32 64.99
CA GLU A 727 11.22 20.73 64.74
C GLU A 727 10.08 21.32 63.89
N ASP A 728 9.48 22.42 64.34
CA ASP A 728 8.35 23.06 63.65
C ASP A 728 8.80 24.33 62.89
N ASP A 729 9.99 24.88 63.17
CA ASP A 729 10.50 26.08 62.47
C ASP A 729 10.96 25.75 61.03
N ILE A 730 10.21 26.29 60.06
CA ILE A 730 10.51 26.21 58.62
C ILE A 730 11.92 26.74 58.30
N SER A 731 12.38 27.78 59.00
CA SER A 731 13.68 28.42 58.76
C SER A 731 14.85 27.48 59.07
N VAL A 732 14.64 26.52 59.98
CA VAL A 732 15.64 25.52 60.41
C VAL A 732 15.52 24.25 59.56
N ARG A 733 14.30 23.85 59.18
CA ARG A 733 14.08 22.64 58.38
C ARG A 733 14.43 22.81 56.91
N ALA A 734 14.12 23.96 56.30
CA ALA A 734 14.32 24.18 54.87
C ALA A 734 15.77 23.92 54.39
N PRO A 735 16.83 24.38 55.09
CA PRO A 735 18.20 24.04 54.73
C PRO A 735 18.51 22.53 54.81
N ILE A 736 17.95 21.83 55.80
CA ILE A 736 18.14 20.38 55.99
C ILE A 736 17.44 19.60 54.89
N VAL A 737 16.21 20.00 54.53
CA VAL A 737 15.42 19.40 53.45
C VAL A 737 16.15 19.53 52.11
N GLU A 738 16.75 20.69 51.79
CA GLU A 738 17.51 20.86 50.54
C GLU A 738 18.80 20.01 50.50
N ILE A 739 19.49 19.84 51.64
CA ILE A 739 20.64 18.93 51.73
C ILE A 739 20.18 17.48 51.51
N MET A 740 19.10 17.04 52.17
CA MET A 740 18.56 15.70 51.99
C MET A 740 18.06 15.45 50.56
N LEU A 741 17.41 16.44 49.95
CA LEU A 741 16.95 16.38 48.57
C LEU A 741 18.14 16.22 47.60
N THR A 742 19.23 16.94 47.84
CA THR A 742 20.46 16.80 47.04
C THR A 742 21.03 15.39 47.13
N VAL A 743 21.11 14.82 48.34
CA VAL A 743 21.61 13.44 48.54
C VAL A 743 20.68 12.40 47.91
N LEU A 744 19.36 12.59 48.01
CA LEU A 744 18.36 11.72 47.37
C LEU A 744 18.51 11.73 45.85
N LEU A 745 18.62 12.91 45.23
CA LEU A 745 18.78 13.05 43.78
C LEU A 745 20.12 12.48 43.31
N GLN A 746 21.20 12.61 44.09
CA GLN A 746 22.48 11.96 43.81
C GLN A 746 22.37 10.43 43.85
N ALA A 747 21.72 9.86 44.87
CA ALA A 747 21.50 8.42 44.95
C ALA A 747 20.63 7.91 43.80
N ARG A 748 19.56 8.64 43.44
CA ARG A 748 18.69 8.32 42.30
C ARG A 748 19.47 8.36 40.98
N ALA A 749 20.29 9.38 40.77
CA ALA A 749 21.14 9.48 39.59
C ALA A 749 22.20 8.35 39.52
N ALA A 750 22.77 7.95 40.66
CA ALA A 750 23.68 6.83 40.74
C ALA A 750 22.99 5.51 40.39
N GLN A 751 21.78 5.25 40.92
CA GLN A 751 20.99 4.06 40.59
C GLN A 751 20.59 4.02 39.12
N LEU A 752 20.21 5.16 38.54
CA LEU A 752 19.97 5.28 37.10
C LEU A 752 21.24 4.97 36.29
N SER A 753 22.42 5.42 36.72
CA SER A 753 23.69 5.12 36.07
C SER A 753 24.03 3.63 36.11
N VAL A 754 23.78 2.96 37.24
CA VAL A 754 23.96 1.49 37.35
C VAL A 754 23.05 0.77 36.36
N ALA A 755 21.77 1.15 36.28
CA ALA A 755 20.83 0.56 35.35
C ALA A 755 21.23 0.81 33.88
N ARG A 756 21.69 2.03 33.54
CA ARG A 756 22.20 2.37 32.21
C ARG A 756 23.32 1.45 31.76
N GLU A 757 24.34 1.28 32.59
CA GLU A 757 25.50 0.45 32.27
C GLU A 757 25.11 -1.03 32.15
N CYS A 758 24.32 -1.53 33.10
CA CYS A 758 23.92 -2.93 33.14
C CYS A 758 22.98 -3.29 31.97
N LEU A 759 21.99 -2.44 31.68
CA LEU A 759 21.03 -2.66 30.60
C LEU A 759 21.69 -2.53 29.22
N ALA A 760 22.58 -1.55 29.01
CA ALA A 760 23.29 -1.42 27.73
C ALA A 760 24.09 -2.69 27.40
N VAL A 761 24.73 -3.31 28.39
CA VAL A 761 25.46 -4.58 28.20
C VAL A 761 24.51 -5.74 27.95
N TYR A 762 23.38 -5.79 28.65
CA TYR A 762 22.40 -6.88 28.54
C TYR A 762 21.63 -6.86 27.21
N THR A 763 21.21 -5.68 26.75
CA THR A 763 20.43 -5.50 25.52
C THR A 763 21.29 -5.35 24.27
N GLY A 764 22.54 -4.89 24.42
CA GLY A 764 23.42 -4.55 23.31
C GLY A 764 23.09 -3.21 22.64
N LEU A 765 22.14 -2.44 23.18
CA LEU A 765 21.76 -1.10 22.72
C LEU A 765 22.57 -0.01 23.45
N ASP A 766 22.50 1.23 22.97
CA ASP A 766 22.96 2.36 23.77
C ASP A 766 22.10 2.55 25.03
N ALA A 767 22.68 3.19 26.03
CA ALA A 767 22.08 3.30 27.36
C ALA A 767 20.72 4.04 27.35
N GLU A 768 20.52 5.03 26.48
CA GLU A 768 19.27 5.79 26.46
C GLU A 768 18.16 4.98 25.77
N ARG A 769 18.45 4.32 24.63
CA ARG A 769 17.49 3.39 24.01
C ARG A 769 17.14 2.23 24.94
N ALA A 770 18.11 1.68 25.68
CA ALA A 770 17.87 0.58 26.62
C ALA A 770 16.93 0.97 27.78
N LEU A 771 17.06 2.19 28.30
CA LEU A 771 16.13 2.73 29.30
C LEU A 771 14.72 2.93 28.75
N LYS A 772 14.62 3.40 27.50
CA LYS A 772 13.33 3.57 26.83
C LYS A 772 12.64 2.24 26.53
N VAL A 773 13.40 1.20 26.20
CA VAL A 773 12.88 -0.17 26.12
C VAL A 773 12.38 -0.68 27.47
N LEU A 774 13.06 -0.36 28.58
CA LEU A 774 12.57 -0.70 29.91
C LEU A 774 11.21 -0.05 30.20
N THR A 775 11.04 1.23 29.84
CA THR A 775 9.74 1.91 29.97
C THR A 775 8.69 1.33 29.03
N TRP A 776 9.08 0.89 27.83
CA TRP A 776 8.17 0.20 26.90
C TRP A 776 7.70 -1.15 27.46
N ALA A 777 8.55 -1.87 28.17
CA ALA A 777 8.19 -3.11 28.88
C ALA A 777 7.35 -2.88 30.15
N ASN A 778 6.75 -1.69 30.29
CA ASN A 778 5.98 -1.23 31.45
C ASN A 778 6.70 -1.47 32.79
N SER A 779 7.97 -1.09 32.86
CA SER A 779 8.72 -1.16 34.12
C SER A 779 9.64 0.04 34.32
N SER A 780 10.05 0.25 35.57
CA SER A 780 10.95 1.32 35.97
C SER A 780 12.29 0.79 36.49
N VAL A 781 13.31 1.65 36.52
CA VAL A 781 14.64 1.32 37.05
C VAL A 781 14.56 0.76 38.48
N TYR A 782 13.69 1.35 39.31
CA TYR A 782 13.45 0.88 40.66
C TYR A 782 12.94 -0.56 40.69
N GLU A 783 11.88 -0.87 39.93
CA GLU A 783 11.26 -2.20 39.91
C GLU A 783 12.22 -3.28 39.39
N LEU A 784 12.99 -2.97 38.34
CA LEU A 784 14.00 -3.87 37.82
C LEU A 784 15.06 -4.20 38.90
N LEU A 785 15.61 -3.17 39.55
CA LEU A 785 16.64 -3.35 40.57
C LEU A 785 16.11 -4.10 41.80
N VAL A 786 14.88 -3.80 42.25
CA VAL A 786 14.24 -4.52 43.36
C VAL A 786 14.12 -6.00 43.02
N ARG A 787 13.55 -6.35 41.86
CA ARG A 787 13.35 -7.74 41.46
C ARG A 787 14.67 -8.50 41.32
N ILE A 788 15.70 -7.87 40.77
CA ILE A 788 17.04 -8.46 40.67
C ILE A 788 17.63 -8.72 42.07
N VAL A 789 17.50 -7.79 43.01
CA VAL A 789 18.02 -7.96 44.38
C VAL A 789 17.25 -9.01 45.16
N GLU A 790 15.92 -9.07 45.02
CA GLU A 790 15.07 -10.11 45.63
C GLU A 790 15.49 -11.51 45.17
N GLN A 791 15.80 -11.67 43.88
CA GLN A 791 16.28 -12.93 43.31
C GLN A 791 17.71 -13.30 43.73
N MET A 792 18.54 -12.32 44.10
CA MET A 792 19.93 -12.53 44.56
C MET A 792 20.09 -12.77 46.08
N GLY A 793 19.00 -12.93 46.84
CA GLY A 793 19.02 -13.17 48.30
C GLY A 793 19.82 -14.43 48.74
N GLU A 794 20.01 -14.60 50.06
CA GLU A 794 20.96 -15.57 50.69
C GLU A 794 20.87 -17.05 50.25
N ASP A 795 19.85 -17.47 49.49
CA ASP A 795 19.61 -18.86 49.07
C ASP A 795 20.03 -19.17 47.62
N TRP A 796 20.94 -18.39 47.02
CA TRP A 796 21.45 -18.65 45.65
C TRP A 796 22.09 -20.04 45.47
N GLU A 797 22.53 -20.72 46.54
CA GLU A 797 23.31 -21.96 46.43
C GLU A 797 22.58 -23.30 46.67
N LEU A 798 21.27 -23.36 47.03
CA LEU A 798 20.73 -24.65 47.54
C LEU A 798 19.31 -25.13 47.14
N SER A 799 18.62 -24.55 46.16
CA SER A 799 17.25 -25.02 45.78
C SER A 799 17.16 -25.70 44.41
N HIS A 800 18.04 -26.65 44.09
CA HIS A 800 17.77 -27.63 43.04
C HIS A 800 17.06 -28.87 43.61
N THR A 801 15.79 -28.72 43.96
CA THR A 801 14.86 -29.86 44.03
C THR A 801 13.61 -29.52 43.24
N LEU A 802 13.32 -30.35 42.24
CA LEU A 802 12.12 -30.39 41.40
C LEU A 802 10.83 -30.18 42.21
N ARG A 803 10.45 -28.92 42.42
CA ARG A 803 9.09 -28.48 42.71
C ARG A 803 8.71 -27.54 41.58
N GLU A 804 7.48 -27.69 41.09
CA GLU A 804 6.84 -26.71 40.22
C GLU A 804 6.70 -25.41 41.01
N GLU A 805 7.76 -24.60 41.06
CA GLU A 805 7.70 -23.25 41.58
C GLU A 805 7.00 -22.35 40.56
N PRO A 806 6.16 -21.39 41.00
CA PRO A 806 5.56 -20.42 40.09
C PRO A 806 6.66 -19.68 39.32
N LEU A 807 6.40 -19.38 38.05
CA LEU A 807 7.35 -18.64 37.21
C LEU A 807 7.59 -17.25 37.79
N ASP A 808 8.86 -16.87 37.94
CA ASP A 808 9.27 -15.59 38.52
C ASP A 808 9.03 -14.45 37.50
N PRO A 809 8.24 -13.41 37.87
CA PRO A 809 7.96 -12.25 37.03
C PRO A 809 9.21 -11.50 36.52
N LEU A 810 10.37 -11.63 37.18
CA LEU A 810 11.62 -11.05 36.69
C LEU A 810 12.01 -11.62 35.32
N PHE A 811 11.91 -12.93 35.12
CA PHE A 811 12.34 -13.54 33.87
C PHE A 811 11.40 -13.22 32.71
N PHE A 812 10.11 -12.98 32.97
CA PHE A 812 9.19 -12.42 31.96
C PHE A 812 9.62 -11.03 31.54
N LEU A 813 9.85 -10.13 32.51
CA LEU A 813 10.34 -8.78 32.23
C LEU A 813 11.67 -8.79 31.45
N LEU A 814 12.61 -9.65 31.85
CA LEU A 814 13.90 -9.78 31.19
C LEU A 814 13.79 -10.37 29.76
N ALA A 815 12.85 -11.27 29.53
CA ALA A 815 12.56 -11.80 28.20
C ALA A 815 11.91 -10.73 27.31
N ASP A 816 10.97 -9.95 27.85
CA ASP A 816 10.32 -8.84 27.15
C ASP A 816 11.32 -7.72 26.80
N ILE A 817 12.20 -7.34 27.73
CA ILE A 817 13.27 -6.38 27.46
C ILE A 817 14.16 -6.87 26.30
N ARG A 818 14.57 -8.15 26.31
CA ARG A 818 15.39 -8.72 25.21
C ARG A 818 14.67 -8.69 23.88
N ARG A 819 13.39 -9.07 23.88
CA ARG A 819 12.51 -9.09 22.71
C ARG A 819 12.36 -7.71 22.09
N LEU A 820 11.93 -6.72 22.89
CA LEU A 820 11.77 -5.33 22.45
C LEU A 820 13.11 -4.71 22.02
N SER A 821 14.20 -5.05 22.71
CA SER A 821 15.55 -4.60 22.31
C SER A 821 15.96 -5.16 20.95
N ALA A 822 15.66 -6.43 20.68
CA ALA A 822 15.92 -7.05 19.39
C ALA A 822 15.11 -6.37 18.27
N VAL A 823 13.85 -6.00 18.53
CA VAL A 823 13.01 -5.26 17.57
C VAL A 823 13.57 -3.86 17.30
N VAL A 824 13.96 -3.13 18.33
CA VAL A 824 14.60 -1.80 18.19
C VAL A 824 15.89 -1.87 17.40
N ALA A 825 16.68 -2.94 17.59
CA ALA A 825 17.92 -3.16 16.86
C ALA A 825 17.68 -3.54 15.38
N GLU A 826 16.77 -4.48 15.12
CA GLU A 826 16.50 -4.99 13.76
C GLU A 826 15.87 -3.92 12.87
N LEU A 827 14.96 -3.11 13.43
CA LEU A 827 14.28 -2.02 12.70
C LEU A 827 15.05 -0.68 12.73
N ASP A 828 16.25 -0.66 13.30
CA ASP A 828 17.09 0.54 13.54
C ASP A 828 16.29 1.75 14.07
N ILE A 829 15.45 1.53 15.07
CA ILE A 829 14.58 2.56 15.63
C ILE A 829 15.45 3.60 16.35
N SER A 830 15.32 4.88 15.95
CA SER A 830 16.06 5.97 16.58
C SER A 830 15.50 6.31 17.96
N LEU A 831 16.29 7.03 18.77
CA LEU A 831 15.86 7.46 20.10
C LEU A 831 14.63 8.36 20.02
N GLU A 832 14.60 9.26 19.04
CA GLU A 832 13.50 10.21 18.81
C GLU A 832 12.21 9.48 18.40
N THR A 833 12.30 8.43 17.57
CA THR A 833 11.14 7.61 17.21
C THR A 833 10.60 6.84 18.42
N LEU A 834 11.50 6.29 19.25
CA LEU A 834 11.12 5.56 20.44
C LEU A 834 10.48 6.49 21.50
N ASP A 835 11.00 7.71 21.64
CA ASP A 835 10.40 8.76 22.46
C ASP A 835 8.98 9.12 21.98
N ALA A 836 8.83 9.40 20.68
CA ALA A 836 7.52 9.70 20.10
C ALA A 836 6.51 8.54 20.27
N LEU A 837 6.98 7.30 20.11
CA LEU A 837 6.17 6.10 20.33
C LEU A 837 5.65 6.03 21.77
N LEU A 838 6.53 6.23 22.77
CA LEU A 838 6.17 6.13 24.18
C LEU A 838 5.34 7.32 24.69
N ASP A 839 5.60 8.52 24.17
CA ASP A 839 4.95 9.75 24.62
C ASP A 839 3.49 9.83 24.14
N TYR A 840 3.21 9.41 22.90
CA TYR A 840 1.84 9.46 22.34
C TYR A 840 1.54 8.35 21.33
N GLY A 841 2.54 7.81 20.63
CA GLY A 841 2.33 6.85 19.56
C GLY A 841 1.58 5.58 19.96
N LEU A 842 1.87 5.00 21.13
CA LEU A 842 1.17 3.80 21.62
C LEU A 842 -0.34 4.01 21.81
N ASN A 843 -0.79 5.25 22.02
CA ASN A 843 -2.21 5.58 22.21
C ASN A 843 -2.89 6.05 20.93
N ASP A 844 -2.16 6.78 20.07
CA ASP A 844 -2.77 7.55 18.97
C ASP A 844 -2.44 7.00 17.56
N TRP A 845 -1.39 6.19 17.39
CA TRP A 845 -0.95 5.75 16.05
C TRP A 845 -1.77 4.61 15.45
N TRP A 846 -2.36 3.74 16.28
CA TRP A 846 -3.23 2.66 15.84
C TRP A 846 -4.22 2.31 16.95
N GLU A 847 -5.38 1.78 16.56
CA GLU A 847 -6.39 1.36 17.51
C GLU A 847 -6.04 -0.04 18.06
N GLN A 848 -5.62 -0.12 19.31
CA GLN A 848 -5.46 -1.37 20.05
C GLN A 848 -6.20 -1.30 21.39
N ASN A 849 -6.81 -2.41 21.80
CA ASN A 849 -7.51 -2.51 23.09
C ASN A 849 -6.56 -2.37 24.29
N ASP A 850 -5.29 -2.72 24.11
CA ASP A 850 -4.23 -2.63 25.11
C ASP A 850 -2.93 -2.10 24.46
N PRO A 851 -2.59 -0.82 24.63
CA PRO A 851 -1.39 -0.19 24.09
C PRO A 851 -0.07 -0.85 24.53
N GLU A 852 -0.08 -1.59 25.65
CA GLU A 852 1.13 -2.14 26.26
C GLU A 852 1.49 -3.52 25.68
N VAL A 853 0.58 -4.18 24.95
CA VAL A 853 0.81 -5.51 24.39
C VAL A 853 1.54 -5.45 23.05
N PHE A 854 2.74 -6.00 23.01
CA PHE A 854 3.48 -6.19 21.76
C PHE A 854 2.86 -7.32 20.92
N SER A 855 2.25 -6.97 19.78
CA SER A 855 1.55 -7.90 18.88
C SER A 855 2.11 -7.87 17.44
N VAL A 856 1.57 -8.72 16.55
CA VAL A 856 1.92 -8.71 15.12
C VAL A 856 1.61 -7.35 14.50
N ALA A 857 0.49 -6.74 14.88
CA ALA A 857 0.09 -5.42 14.41
C ALA A 857 1.09 -4.35 14.82
N THR A 858 1.56 -4.39 16.07
CA THR A 858 2.59 -3.46 16.57
C THR A 858 3.87 -3.57 15.74
N LEU A 859 4.36 -4.79 15.51
CA LEU A 859 5.54 -5.00 14.66
C LEU A 859 5.30 -4.57 13.20
N TYR A 860 4.14 -4.88 12.64
CA TYR A 860 3.77 -4.48 11.28
C TYR A 860 3.78 -2.95 11.13
N TYR A 861 3.07 -2.20 11.98
CA TYR A 861 3.03 -0.75 11.86
C TYR A 861 4.36 -0.07 12.14
N LEU A 862 5.21 -0.64 13.01
CA LEU A 862 6.59 -0.17 13.16
C LEU A 862 7.40 -0.38 11.88
N THR A 863 7.20 -1.49 11.16
CA THR A 863 7.83 -1.68 9.83
C THR A 863 7.27 -0.74 8.76
N VAL A 864 5.99 -0.36 8.85
CA VAL A 864 5.39 0.65 7.95
C VAL A 864 6.02 2.02 8.21
N LEU A 865 6.15 2.41 9.48
CA LEU A 865 6.72 3.70 9.87
C LEU A 865 8.19 3.81 9.46
N THR A 866 8.99 2.78 9.75
CA THR A 866 10.41 2.74 9.37
C THR A 866 10.58 2.72 7.86
N HIS A 867 9.76 1.97 7.13
CA HIS A 867 9.76 2.02 5.68
C HIS A 867 9.35 3.39 5.12
N ALA A 868 8.37 4.06 5.73
CA ALA A 868 8.00 5.43 5.34
C ALA A 868 9.18 6.40 5.49
N PHE A 869 10.07 6.17 6.47
CA PHE A 869 11.34 6.91 6.58
C PHE A 869 12.31 6.54 5.46
N GLU A 870 12.50 5.25 5.16
CA GLU A 870 13.45 4.78 4.13
C GLU A 870 13.12 5.29 2.73
N ILE A 871 11.83 5.35 2.39
CA ILE A 871 11.38 5.80 1.06
C ILE A 871 11.37 7.33 0.90
N SER A 872 11.61 8.07 1.98
CA SER A 872 11.71 9.52 2.04
C SER A 872 13.18 9.95 2.10
N LYS A 873 13.48 11.14 1.57
CA LYS A 873 14.81 11.77 1.72
C LYS A 873 14.86 12.76 2.88
N GLN A 874 13.72 13.04 3.51
CA GLN A 874 13.59 13.99 4.61
C GLN A 874 13.94 13.31 5.94
N PRO A 875 14.37 14.07 6.98
CA PRO A 875 14.66 13.50 8.28
C PRO A 875 13.42 12.87 8.92
N HIS A 876 13.62 11.81 9.72
CA HIS A 876 12.51 11.05 10.36
C HIS A 876 11.62 11.96 11.22
N THR A 877 12.21 13.00 11.80
CA THR A 877 11.51 13.99 12.64
C THR A 877 10.39 14.72 11.90
N GLU A 878 10.45 14.89 10.57
CA GLU A 878 9.41 15.59 9.81
C GLU A 878 8.08 14.84 9.75
N LEU A 879 8.11 13.50 9.68
CA LEU A 879 6.90 12.68 9.69
C LEU A 879 6.37 12.48 11.11
N LEU A 880 7.26 12.30 12.10
CA LEU A 880 6.86 12.23 13.51
C LEU A 880 6.18 13.54 13.93
N GLU A 881 6.75 14.68 13.53
CA GLU A 881 6.18 15.99 13.82
C GLU A 881 4.85 16.22 13.09
N TYR A 882 4.71 15.71 11.86
CA TYR A 882 3.43 15.68 11.16
C TYR A 882 2.37 14.92 11.97
N LEU A 883 2.66 13.68 12.39
CA LEU A 883 1.75 12.85 13.17
C LEU A 883 1.41 13.50 14.51
N ARG A 884 2.36 14.20 15.14
CA ARG A 884 2.12 14.96 16.37
C ARG A 884 1.17 16.14 16.13
N GLN A 885 1.48 16.97 15.13
CA GLN A 885 0.74 18.21 14.85
C GLN A 885 -0.64 17.96 14.24
N ILE A 886 -0.87 16.87 13.51
CA ILE A 886 -2.21 16.55 13.01
C ILE A 886 -3.18 16.20 14.15
N HIS A 887 -2.69 15.55 15.21
CA HIS A 887 -3.50 15.29 16.41
C HIS A 887 -3.77 16.55 17.23
N GLU A 888 -2.89 17.56 17.18
CA GLU A 888 -3.13 18.86 17.84
C GLU A 888 -4.35 19.63 17.30
N TRP A 889 -4.80 19.32 16.08
CA TRP A 889 -6.04 19.87 15.52
C TRP A 889 -7.29 19.35 16.25
N GLY A 890 -7.20 18.21 16.94
CA GLY A 890 -8.32 17.55 17.60
C GLY A 890 -9.17 16.70 16.66
N ASP A 891 -10.38 16.36 17.11
CA ASP A 891 -11.35 15.59 16.34
C ASP A 891 -11.80 16.38 15.09
N PRO A 892 -11.73 15.80 13.87
CA PRO A 892 -12.16 16.49 12.66
C PRO A 892 -13.65 16.89 12.67
N GLU A 893 -14.50 16.20 13.44
CA GLU A 893 -15.93 16.53 13.56
C GLU A 893 -16.17 17.90 14.21
N ASP A 894 -15.29 18.30 15.12
CA ASP A 894 -15.38 19.55 15.85
C ASP A 894 -14.76 20.74 15.09
N LEU A 895 -14.11 20.49 13.95
CA LEU A 895 -13.45 21.52 13.16
C LEU A 895 -14.45 22.36 12.35
N SER A 896 -14.20 23.67 12.30
CA SER A 896 -14.93 24.55 11.39
C SER A 896 -14.61 24.20 9.92
N THR A 897 -15.47 24.58 8.98
CA THR A 897 -15.22 24.36 7.54
C THR A 897 -13.92 25.00 7.05
N HIS A 898 -13.51 26.15 7.60
CA HIS A 898 -12.25 26.79 7.24
C HIS A 898 -11.04 26.09 7.88
N ALA A 899 -11.17 25.65 9.13
CA ALA A 899 -10.13 24.92 9.84
C ALA A 899 -9.86 23.55 9.19
N LEU A 900 -10.91 22.81 8.84
CA LEU A 900 -10.80 21.52 8.16
C LEU A 900 -10.12 21.68 6.78
N ARG A 901 -10.55 22.67 5.98
CA ARG A 901 -9.92 22.94 4.67
C ARG A 901 -8.45 23.28 4.80
N LEU A 902 -8.09 24.09 5.80
CA LEU A 902 -6.70 24.46 6.03
C LEU A 902 -5.87 23.25 6.48
N ALA A 903 -6.40 22.41 7.37
CA ALA A 903 -5.74 21.17 7.78
C ALA A 903 -5.51 20.22 6.59
N GLN A 904 -6.50 20.07 5.70
CA GLN A 904 -6.37 19.27 4.47
C GLN A 904 -5.23 19.78 3.57
N GLN A 905 -5.24 21.07 3.23
CA GLN A 905 -4.22 21.67 2.37
C GLN A 905 -2.83 21.62 2.99
N ALA A 906 -2.71 21.92 4.29
CA ALA A 906 -1.43 21.86 5.00
C ALA A 906 -0.90 20.42 5.05
N SER A 907 -1.78 19.44 5.28
CA SER A 907 -1.44 18.02 5.29
C SER A 907 -0.93 17.54 3.93
N GLU A 908 -1.64 17.85 2.85
CA GLU A 908 -1.26 17.50 1.48
C GLU A 908 0.12 18.05 1.12
N VAL A 909 0.36 19.33 1.40
CA VAL A 909 1.66 19.99 1.14
C VAL A 909 2.77 19.35 1.96
N TRP A 910 2.53 19.06 3.24
CA TRP A 910 3.54 18.46 4.12
C TRP A 910 3.92 17.06 3.66
N LEU A 911 2.94 16.20 3.40
CA LEU A 911 3.15 14.82 2.96
C LEU A 911 3.76 14.75 1.57
N ALA A 912 3.33 15.60 0.62
CA ALA A 912 3.94 15.71 -0.70
C ALA A 912 5.43 16.07 -0.63
N ARG A 913 5.77 17.02 0.25
CA ARG A 913 7.16 17.41 0.53
C ARG A 913 7.96 16.27 1.18
N PHE A 914 7.36 15.57 2.14
CA PHE A 914 8.01 14.44 2.82
C PHE A 914 8.32 13.31 1.83
N PHE A 915 7.32 12.85 1.09
CA PHE A 915 7.46 11.72 0.17
C PHE A 915 8.07 12.05 -1.19
N ASP A 916 8.46 13.30 -1.45
CA ASP A 916 8.93 13.75 -2.78
C ASP A 916 7.93 13.32 -3.87
N TRP A 917 6.63 13.55 -3.59
CA TRP A 917 5.49 13.13 -4.41
C TRP A 917 4.64 14.35 -4.81
N SER A 918 3.79 14.25 -5.84
CA SER A 918 3.00 15.40 -6.24
C SER A 918 1.83 15.65 -5.27
N GLU A 919 1.53 16.92 -5.01
CA GLU A 919 0.39 17.28 -4.16
C GLU A 919 -0.94 16.78 -4.72
N GLN A 920 -1.08 16.71 -6.05
CA GLN A 920 -2.28 16.16 -6.67
C GLN A 920 -2.42 14.66 -6.38
N GLU A 921 -1.33 13.89 -6.45
CA GLU A 921 -1.40 12.46 -6.13
C GLU A 921 -1.67 12.22 -4.64
N VAL A 922 -1.07 13.01 -3.76
CA VAL A 922 -1.36 12.98 -2.32
C VAL A 922 -2.83 13.34 -2.06
N HIS A 923 -3.35 14.38 -2.73
CA HIS A 923 -4.76 14.77 -2.64
C HIS A 923 -5.71 13.65 -3.08
N GLU A 924 -5.46 13.04 -4.24
CA GLU A 924 -6.26 11.93 -4.76
C GLU A 924 -6.19 10.69 -3.84
N CYS A 925 -5.04 10.48 -3.20
CA CYS A 925 -4.82 9.37 -2.28
C CYS A 925 -5.54 9.58 -0.95
N ILE A 926 -5.29 10.70 -0.26
CA ILE A 926 -5.91 11.01 1.03
C ILE A 926 -7.44 11.14 0.89
N GLY A 927 -7.91 11.71 -0.23
CA GLY A 927 -9.35 11.83 -0.51
C GLY A 927 -10.09 10.49 -0.62
N ARG A 928 -9.36 9.37 -0.82
CA ARG A 928 -9.92 8.01 -0.87
C ARG A 928 -9.62 7.18 0.37
N ILE A 929 -8.48 7.44 1.03
CA ILE A 929 -8.14 6.85 2.33
C ILE A 929 -9.19 7.23 3.38
N ASP A 930 -9.52 8.52 3.47
CA ASP A 930 -10.55 9.04 4.36
C ASP A 930 -11.50 9.94 3.55
N PRO A 931 -12.55 9.36 2.94
CA PRO A 931 -13.51 10.13 2.14
C PRO A 931 -14.25 11.21 2.94
N GLN A 932 -14.35 11.04 4.27
CA GLN A 932 -15.13 11.90 5.14
C GLN A 932 -14.38 13.18 5.50
N TYR A 933 -13.16 13.09 6.04
CA TYR A 933 -12.40 14.25 6.48
C TYR A 933 -11.16 14.54 5.65
N ARG A 934 -10.68 13.57 4.87
CA ARG A 934 -9.51 13.70 3.98
C ARG A 934 -8.26 14.11 4.75
N LEU A 935 -7.99 13.46 5.88
CA LEU A 935 -6.79 13.66 6.69
C LEU A 935 -6.11 12.31 6.96
N LEU A 936 -4.79 12.35 7.12
CA LEU A 936 -3.99 11.19 7.54
C LEU A 936 -3.57 11.40 9.00
N LYS A 937 -4.11 10.58 9.89
CA LYS A 937 -3.90 10.67 11.34
C LYS A 937 -3.19 9.46 11.92
N ASN A 938 -3.47 8.26 11.42
CA ASN A 938 -2.97 7.01 11.99
C ASN A 938 -2.05 6.24 11.02
N LEU A 939 -1.38 5.20 11.53
CA LEU A 939 -0.44 4.39 10.74
C LEU A 939 -1.13 3.44 9.76
N GLN A 940 -2.41 3.13 9.96
CA GLN A 940 -3.19 2.37 8.97
C GLN A 940 -3.42 3.19 7.70
N GLN A 941 -3.78 4.47 7.85
CA GLN A 941 -3.90 5.42 6.74
C GLN A 941 -2.53 5.69 6.10
N LEU A 942 -1.45 5.75 6.90
CA LEU A 942 -0.08 5.83 6.38
C LEU A 942 0.28 4.60 5.56
N ASP A 943 -0.06 3.40 6.02
CA ASP A 943 0.21 2.15 5.30
C ASP A 943 -0.42 2.17 3.91
N LEU A 944 -1.69 2.55 3.80
CA LEU A 944 -2.37 2.66 2.51
C LEU A 944 -1.71 3.69 1.59
N LEU A 945 -1.31 4.86 2.11
CA LEU A 945 -0.58 5.87 1.33
C LEU A 945 0.76 5.32 0.81
N VAL A 946 1.51 4.64 1.68
CA VAL A 946 2.80 4.02 1.35
C VAL A 946 2.62 2.93 0.28
N ARG A 947 1.65 2.03 0.45
CA ARG A 947 1.34 0.97 -0.53
C ARG A 947 0.97 1.53 -1.91
N VAL A 948 0.14 2.57 -1.95
CA VAL A 948 -0.25 3.23 -3.21
C VAL A 948 0.95 3.90 -3.87
N ARG A 949 1.83 4.57 -3.09
CA ARG A 949 3.05 5.19 -3.62
C ARG A 949 4.04 4.16 -4.18
N GLU A 950 4.20 3.03 -3.49
CA GLU A 950 5.03 1.92 -3.98
C GLU A 950 4.47 1.34 -5.28
N LEU A 951 3.14 1.12 -5.32
CA LEU A 951 2.46 0.64 -6.51
C LEU A 951 2.60 1.63 -7.68
N ALA A 952 2.44 2.93 -7.43
CA ALA A 952 2.66 3.98 -8.42
C ALA A 952 4.09 3.97 -8.96
N THR A 953 5.08 3.76 -8.08
CA THR A 953 6.48 3.66 -8.48
C THR A 953 6.73 2.40 -9.33
N HIS A 954 6.09 1.28 -9.00
CA HIS A 954 6.27 0.01 -9.70
C HIS A 954 5.54 -0.03 -11.06
N THR A 955 4.34 0.53 -11.15
CA THR A 955 3.49 0.47 -12.35
C THR A 955 3.55 1.72 -13.21
N GLN A 956 4.11 2.82 -12.70
CA GLN A 956 4.08 4.15 -13.33
C GLN A 956 2.67 4.71 -13.55
N MET A 957 1.69 4.21 -12.79
CA MET A 957 0.33 4.75 -12.76
C MET A 957 0.21 5.83 -11.69
N ASP A 958 -0.63 6.83 -11.95
CA ASP A 958 -1.02 7.82 -10.95
C ASP A 958 -1.97 7.22 -9.91
N ALA A 959 -2.05 7.86 -8.73
CA ALA A 959 -2.88 7.40 -7.63
C ALA A 959 -4.36 7.19 -8.04
N LEU A 960 -4.91 8.10 -8.86
CA LEU A 960 -6.28 8.01 -9.37
C LEU A 960 -6.51 6.67 -10.11
N THR A 961 -5.64 6.34 -11.07
CA THR A 961 -5.75 5.09 -11.84
C THR A 961 -5.65 3.87 -10.92
N ILE A 962 -4.73 3.88 -9.96
CA ILE A 962 -4.56 2.79 -8.99
C ILE A 962 -5.86 2.53 -8.23
N PHE A 963 -6.48 3.58 -7.69
CA PHE A 963 -7.75 3.43 -6.98
C PHE A 963 -8.88 3.01 -7.90
N LEU A 964 -8.99 3.56 -9.12
CA LEU A 964 -10.01 3.13 -10.08
C LEU A 964 -9.93 1.63 -10.39
N LEU A 965 -8.72 1.08 -10.48
CA LEU A 965 -8.49 -0.36 -10.66
C LEU A 965 -8.80 -1.17 -9.40
N GLY A 966 -8.46 -0.65 -8.22
CA GLY A 966 -8.69 -1.33 -6.94
C GLY A 966 -10.15 -1.36 -6.49
N THR A 967 -10.93 -0.34 -6.82
CA THR A 967 -12.35 -0.21 -6.47
C THR A 967 -13.29 -0.77 -7.55
N LEU A 968 -12.78 -1.55 -8.51
CA LEU A 968 -13.64 -2.17 -9.54
C LEU A 968 -14.65 -3.11 -8.88
N PRO A 969 -15.96 -2.92 -9.08
CA PRO A 969 -16.95 -3.77 -8.43
C PRO A 969 -16.91 -5.20 -8.97
N GLU A 970 -17.24 -6.17 -8.13
CA GLU A 970 -17.36 -7.56 -8.56
C GLU A 970 -18.53 -7.73 -9.54
N THR A 971 -19.66 -7.07 -9.25
CA THR A 971 -20.80 -6.94 -10.16
C THR A 971 -20.53 -5.86 -11.21
N VAL A 972 -20.94 -6.11 -12.46
CA VAL A 972 -20.56 -5.22 -13.58
C VAL A 972 -21.24 -3.87 -13.50
N ASP A 973 -20.43 -2.81 -13.46
CA ASP A 973 -20.79 -1.48 -13.94
C ASP A 973 -19.92 -1.12 -15.16
N LYS A 974 -20.54 -1.08 -16.35
CA LYS A 974 -19.81 -0.86 -17.61
C LYS A 974 -19.10 0.49 -17.65
N SER A 975 -19.64 1.55 -17.04
CA SER A 975 -18.98 2.86 -17.07
C SER A 975 -17.73 2.86 -16.21
N VAL A 976 -17.80 2.28 -15.01
CA VAL A 976 -16.66 2.23 -14.08
C VAL A 976 -15.48 1.45 -14.69
N TYR A 977 -15.75 0.29 -15.30
CA TYR A 977 -14.72 -0.50 -15.97
C TYR A 977 -14.17 0.20 -17.22
N LYS A 978 -15.00 0.95 -17.94
CA LYS A 978 -14.56 1.75 -19.08
C LYS A 978 -13.60 2.85 -18.64
N ASP A 979 -14.00 3.63 -17.64
CA ASP A 979 -13.21 4.75 -17.12
C ASP A 979 -11.85 4.24 -16.61
N ALA A 980 -11.85 3.16 -15.82
CA ALA A 980 -10.61 2.54 -15.34
C ALA A 980 -9.71 2.04 -16.48
N ALA A 981 -10.28 1.44 -17.54
CA ALA A 981 -9.51 0.98 -18.68
C ALA A 981 -8.93 2.13 -19.51
N GLU A 982 -9.65 3.24 -19.67
CA GLU A 982 -9.17 4.43 -20.37
C GLU A 982 -8.02 5.09 -19.61
N HIS A 983 -8.18 5.30 -18.30
CA HIS A 983 -7.14 5.83 -17.42
C HIS A 983 -5.89 4.96 -17.41
N ALA A 984 -6.04 3.64 -17.18
CA ALA A 984 -4.90 2.71 -17.21
C ALA A 984 -4.16 2.72 -18.54
N SER A 985 -4.90 2.84 -19.66
CA SER A 985 -4.28 2.93 -20.97
C SER A 985 -3.51 4.25 -21.14
N LEU A 986 -4.07 5.39 -20.70
CA LEU A 986 -3.42 6.70 -20.75
C LEU A 986 -2.08 6.72 -19.99
N SER A 987 -1.99 6.01 -18.86
CA SER A 987 -0.74 5.86 -18.10
C SER A 987 0.41 5.22 -18.91
N LEU A 988 0.13 4.49 -20.00
CA LEU A 988 1.17 3.92 -20.87
C LEU A 988 1.76 4.93 -21.87
N TRP A 989 1.01 5.99 -22.21
CA TRP A 989 1.40 6.97 -23.23
C TRP A 989 1.93 8.27 -22.64
N GLU A 990 1.49 8.63 -21.44
CA GLU A 990 2.06 9.74 -20.69
C GLU A 990 3.33 9.26 -19.99
N THR A 991 4.51 9.63 -20.50
CA THR A 991 5.73 9.62 -19.67
C THR A 991 5.39 10.38 -18.40
N ALA A 992 5.35 9.68 -17.25
CA ALA A 992 5.08 10.26 -15.94
C ALA A 992 5.79 11.62 -15.85
N ALA A 993 4.99 12.68 -15.75
CA ALA A 993 5.55 14.03 -15.69
C ALA A 993 6.56 14.04 -14.55
N ALA A 994 7.79 14.46 -14.82
CA ALA A 994 8.84 14.53 -13.80
C ALA A 994 8.27 15.24 -12.57
N VAL A 995 8.17 14.51 -11.45
CA VAL A 995 7.75 15.04 -10.16
C VAL A 995 8.59 16.28 -9.92
N ARG A 996 7.95 17.46 -10.02
CA ARG A 996 8.64 18.71 -9.75
C ARG A 996 8.75 18.79 -8.22
N PRO A 997 9.96 18.84 -7.65
CA PRO A 997 10.09 18.99 -6.22
C PRO A 997 9.37 20.27 -5.79
N SER A 998 8.46 20.16 -4.82
CA SER A 998 7.67 21.29 -4.28
C SER A 998 8.53 22.35 -3.58
N ALA A 999 9.85 22.14 -3.51
CA ALA A 999 10.79 22.92 -2.72
C ALA A 999 11.10 24.34 -3.23
N GLU A 1000 10.80 24.70 -4.49
CA GLU A 1000 11.41 25.91 -5.06
C GLU A 1000 10.55 27.17 -5.20
N LEU A 1001 9.21 27.16 -5.14
CA LEU A 1001 8.41 28.41 -5.18
C LEU A 1001 6.95 28.16 -4.76
N ARG A 1002 6.57 28.39 -3.50
CA ARG A 1002 5.14 28.52 -3.16
C ARG A 1002 4.86 29.61 -2.13
N ALA A 1003 3.74 30.30 -2.35
CA ALA A 1003 3.19 31.30 -1.46
C ALA A 1003 2.75 30.64 -0.13
N PRO A 1004 2.85 31.35 1.01
CA PRO A 1004 2.40 30.83 2.29
C PRO A 1004 0.90 30.48 2.25
N LEU A 1005 0.49 29.36 2.85
CA LEU A 1005 -0.91 28.92 2.89
C LEU A 1005 -1.82 29.93 3.61
N ILE A 1006 -1.25 30.66 4.56
CA ILE A 1006 -1.93 31.66 5.38
C ILE A 1006 -1.10 32.94 5.44
N ASN A 1007 -1.77 34.05 5.74
CA ASN A 1007 -1.14 35.28 6.20
C ASN A 1007 -1.52 35.49 7.66
N MET A 1008 -0.52 35.52 8.56
CA MET A 1008 -0.71 35.75 10.00
C MET A 1008 -0.14 37.11 10.40
N GLN A 1009 -1.01 38.02 10.83
CA GLN A 1009 -0.61 39.34 11.34
C GLN A 1009 -0.78 39.39 12.87
N ILE A 1010 0.30 39.69 13.59
CA ILE A 1010 0.33 39.69 15.06
C ILE A 1010 0.59 41.11 15.56
N VAL A 1011 -0.34 41.68 16.33
CA VAL A 1011 -0.25 43.04 16.87
C VAL A 1011 -0.46 43.01 18.39
N PRO A 1012 0.51 43.47 19.20
CA PRO A 1012 0.35 43.55 20.65
C PRO A 1012 -0.36 44.86 21.04
N ASP A 1013 -1.13 44.84 22.13
CA ASP A 1013 -1.68 46.05 22.73
C ASP A 1013 -0.62 46.87 23.49
N ASN A 1014 0.41 46.20 24.01
CA ASN A 1014 1.52 46.80 24.73
C ASN A 1014 2.84 46.03 24.50
N PHE A 1015 3.97 46.70 24.61
CA PHE A 1015 5.30 46.11 24.42
C PHE A 1015 6.06 45.84 25.72
N GLU A 1016 5.57 46.36 26.86
CA GLU A 1016 6.24 46.24 28.16
C GLU A 1016 5.26 45.71 29.22
N VAL A 1017 5.73 44.78 30.05
CA VAL A 1017 4.96 44.23 31.18
C VAL A 1017 5.88 43.95 32.37
N ILE A 1018 5.36 44.12 33.59
CA ILE A 1018 6.15 43.94 34.81
C ILE A 1018 6.25 42.46 35.17
N ALA A 1019 7.47 41.97 35.44
CA ALA A 1019 7.71 40.58 35.83
C ALA A 1019 6.99 40.24 37.16
N GLY A 1020 6.33 39.08 37.23
CA GLY A 1020 5.64 38.62 38.43
C GLY A 1020 4.42 39.47 38.84
N SER A 1021 3.93 40.35 37.96
CA SER A 1021 2.72 41.14 38.17
C SER A 1021 1.47 40.45 37.60
N GLU A 1022 0.28 40.96 37.93
CA GLU A 1022 -0.98 40.57 37.25
C GLU A 1022 -1.17 41.27 35.89
N GLY A 1023 -0.19 42.08 35.44
CA GLY A 1023 -0.21 42.74 34.14
C GLY A 1023 -0.21 41.73 33.00
N LYS A 1024 -0.91 42.04 31.91
CA LYS A 1024 -1.05 41.16 30.75
C LYS A 1024 -0.75 41.92 29.47
N ILE A 1025 -0.20 41.23 28.48
CA ILE A 1025 -0.12 41.71 27.09
C ILE A 1025 -1.14 40.91 26.28
N ILE A 1026 -1.99 41.60 25.53
CA ILE A 1026 -2.98 41.00 24.64
C ILE A 1026 -2.50 41.15 23.21
N PHE A 1027 -2.18 40.03 22.57
CA PHE A 1027 -1.89 39.96 21.16
C PHE A 1027 -3.19 39.75 20.37
N THR A 1028 -3.44 40.65 19.42
CA THR A 1028 -4.48 40.48 18.39
C THR A 1028 -3.83 39.82 17.18
N ILE A 1029 -4.28 38.59 16.87
CA ILE A 1029 -3.76 37.79 15.76
C ILE A 1029 -4.84 37.71 14.69
N THR A 1030 -4.56 38.21 13.49
CA THR A 1030 -5.46 38.13 12.34
C THR A 1030 -4.96 37.06 11.37
N LEU A 1031 -5.81 36.08 11.06
CA LEU A 1031 -5.51 34.97 10.16
C LEU A 1031 -6.34 35.08 8.88
N THR A 1032 -5.69 35.18 7.72
CA THR A 1032 -6.36 35.15 6.40
C THR A 1032 -5.75 34.10 5.48
N ASP A 1033 -6.51 33.63 4.49
CA ASP A 1033 -6.01 32.80 3.40
C ASP A 1033 -5.15 33.60 2.40
N GLN A 1034 -4.74 32.94 1.32
CA GLN A 1034 -3.96 33.54 0.23
C GLN A 1034 -4.70 34.66 -0.52
N ASP A 1035 -6.03 34.57 -0.59
CA ASP A 1035 -6.90 35.53 -1.26
C ASP A 1035 -7.33 36.69 -0.33
N GLY A 1036 -6.90 36.68 0.94
CA GLY A 1036 -7.21 37.69 1.95
C GLY A 1036 -8.55 37.47 2.68
N THR A 1037 -9.16 36.30 2.54
CA THR A 1037 -10.38 35.91 3.25
C THR A 1037 -10.07 35.51 4.69
N ALA A 1038 -10.85 36.00 5.65
CA ALA A 1038 -10.68 35.68 7.06
C ALA A 1038 -10.99 34.20 7.39
N LEU A 1039 -10.08 33.55 8.11
CA LEU A 1039 -10.18 32.12 8.47
C LEU A 1039 -10.77 31.95 9.88
N SER A 1040 -11.94 31.32 9.98
CA SER A 1040 -12.70 31.18 11.24
C SER A 1040 -12.48 29.82 11.92
N GLY A 1041 -12.49 29.78 13.25
CA GLY A 1041 -12.42 28.54 14.04
C GLY A 1041 -11.09 27.81 13.97
N VAL A 1042 -10.00 28.48 13.58
CA VAL A 1042 -8.64 27.92 13.54
C VAL A 1042 -7.99 28.08 14.91
N SER A 1043 -7.42 27.00 15.43
CA SER A 1043 -6.67 26.98 16.69
C SER A 1043 -5.24 27.48 16.44
N ILE A 1044 -4.86 28.57 17.09
CA ILE A 1044 -3.49 29.10 17.06
C ILE A 1044 -2.77 28.64 18.32
N ARG A 1045 -1.57 28.09 18.15
CA ARG A 1045 -0.67 27.70 19.22
C ARG A 1045 0.40 28.76 19.40
N GLY A 1046 1.00 28.79 20.58
CA GLY A 1046 2.09 29.70 20.84
C GLY A 1046 2.88 29.33 22.07
N GLN A 1047 4.13 29.77 22.08
CA GLN A 1047 5.10 29.45 23.10
C GLN A 1047 5.81 30.71 23.56
N ALA A 1048 6.06 30.78 24.87
CA ALA A 1048 6.89 31.79 25.50
C ALA A 1048 7.75 31.16 26.60
N SER A 1049 8.86 31.82 26.91
CA SER A 1049 9.97 31.36 27.73
C SER A 1049 10.04 32.17 29.03
N LEU A 1050 9.63 33.45 29.00
CA LEU A 1050 9.59 34.35 30.14
C LEU A 1050 8.19 34.47 30.77
N GLY A 1051 7.19 33.77 30.23
CA GLY A 1051 5.80 33.82 30.68
C GLY A 1051 4.93 32.72 30.10
N THR A 1052 3.63 32.78 30.35
CA THR A 1052 2.64 31.83 29.84
C THR A 1052 1.69 32.49 28.85
N LEU A 1053 1.35 31.76 27.78
CA LEU A 1053 0.41 32.19 26.75
C LEU A 1053 -0.88 31.39 26.86
N VAL A 1054 -2.02 32.09 26.81
CA VAL A 1054 -3.34 31.47 26.63
C VAL A 1054 -3.95 32.05 25.37
N ILE A 1055 -4.21 31.18 24.39
CA ILE A 1055 -4.65 31.58 23.04
C ILE A 1055 -6.05 31.01 22.78
N GLY A 1056 -6.97 31.86 22.30
CA GLY A 1056 -8.29 31.44 21.84
C GLY A 1056 -8.33 31.12 20.35
N ASN A 1057 -9.40 30.47 19.90
CA ASN A 1057 -9.62 30.19 18.48
C ASN A 1057 -9.99 31.45 17.70
N THR A 1058 -9.78 31.46 16.38
CA THR A 1058 -10.19 32.59 15.55
C THR A 1058 -11.70 32.74 15.53
N GLN A 1059 -12.18 33.97 15.71
CA GLN A 1059 -13.61 34.29 15.77
C GLN A 1059 -14.30 34.08 14.41
N PRO A 1060 -15.59 33.70 14.42
CA PRO A 1060 -16.39 33.64 13.20
C PRO A 1060 -16.39 34.99 12.46
N GLN A 1061 -16.24 34.97 11.13
CA GLN A 1061 -16.33 36.12 10.20
C GLN A 1061 -15.17 37.13 10.23
N THR A 1062 -14.45 37.29 11.33
CA THR A 1062 -13.32 38.24 11.44
C THR A 1062 -11.95 37.61 11.30
N GLY A 1063 -11.82 36.30 11.60
CA GLY A 1063 -10.53 35.60 11.56
C GLY A 1063 -9.54 36.08 12.63
N ILE A 1064 -10.03 36.77 13.66
CA ILE A 1064 -9.22 37.34 14.74
C ILE A 1064 -9.21 36.38 15.93
N ALA A 1065 -8.01 36.07 16.44
CA ALA A 1065 -7.80 35.41 17.72
C ALA A 1065 -7.11 36.36 18.71
N THR A 1066 -7.39 36.17 20.01
CA THR A 1066 -6.74 36.91 21.09
C THR A 1066 -5.82 35.96 21.87
N ALA A 1067 -4.55 36.32 22.00
CA ALA A 1067 -3.58 35.62 22.83
C ALA A 1067 -3.21 36.48 24.04
N THR A 1068 -3.42 35.95 25.24
CA THR A 1068 -3.10 36.63 26.49
C THR A 1068 -1.79 36.12 27.04
N TYR A 1069 -0.79 37.00 27.13
CA TYR A 1069 0.51 36.72 27.74
C TYR A 1069 0.52 37.19 29.20
N THR A 1070 0.88 36.26 30.10
CA THR A 1070 1.06 36.53 31.53
C THR A 1070 2.54 36.39 31.87
N PRO A 1071 3.21 37.42 32.42
CA PRO A 1071 4.63 37.41 32.68
C PRO A 1071 5.00 36.47 33.83
N GLY A 1072 6.10 35.74 33.67
CA GLY A 1072 6.74 34.99 34.74
C GLY A 1072 7.54 35.90 35.67
N LYS A 1073 8.30 35.29 36.59
CA LYS A 1073 9.13 36.02 37.58
C LYS A 1073 10.49 36.50 37.05
N VAL A 1074 10.82 36.17 35.81
CA VAL A 1074 12.13 36.44 35.22
C VAL A 1074 12.02 37.61 34.24
N MET A 1075 12.78 38.68 34.49
CA MET A 1075 12.88 39.83 33.57
C MET A 1075 13.75 39.50 32.35
N GLY A 1076 13.39 40.06 31.20
CA GLY A 1076 14.14 39.90 29.95
C GLY A 1076 13.37 40.38 28.73
N ALA A 1077 13.99 40.26 27.56
CA ALA A 1077 13.36 40.51 26.28
C ALA A 1077 13.00 39.17 25.63
N GLU A 1078 11.80 39.07 25.06
CA GLU A 1078 11.36 37.84 24.38
C GLU A 1078 10.55 38.15 23.12
N ARG A 1079 10.64 37.26 22.13
CA ARG A 1079 9.74 37.18 20.98
C ARG A 1079 8.90 35.90 21.10
N PRO A 1080 7.63 35.98 21.50
CA PRO A 1080 6.79 34.81 21.58
C PRO A 1080 6.57 34.20 20.20
N LEU A 1081 6.55 32.88 20.11
CA LEU A 1081 6.31 32.15 18.85
C LEU A 1081 4.83 31.85 18.71
N PHE A 1082 4.30 31.97 17.49
CA PHE A 1082 2.91 31.64 17.16
C PHE A 1082 2.88 30.76 15.91
N TRP A 1083 2.03 29.74 15.91
CA TRP A 1083 1.86 28.87 14.74
C TRP A 1083 0.45 28.28 14.67
N VAL A 1084 0.09 27.83 13.48
CA VAL A 1084 -1.05 26.93 13.25
C VAL A 1084 -0.46 25.54 13.02
N PRO A 1085 -1.02 24.45 13.56
CA PRO A 1085 -0.43 23.13 13.35
C PRO A 1085 -0.35 22.80 11.85
N LEU A 1086 0.71 22.12 11.44
CA LEU A 1086 1.19 21.86 10.07
C LEU A 1086 1.69 23.09 9.29
N ILE A 1087 1.84 24.25 9.94
CA ILE A 1087 2.36 25.48 9.32
C ILE A 1087 3.58 25.97 10.09
N ALA A 1088 4.60 26.45 9.36
CA ALA A 1088 5.84 26.94 9.94
C ALA A 1088 5.59 28.03 11.00
N PRO A 1089 6.26 27.96 12.17
CA PRO A 1089 6.11 28.98 13.21
C PRO A 1089 6.56 30.37 12.80
N GLN A 1090 5.84 31.39 13.28
CA GLN A 1090 6.13 32.80 13.06
C GLN A 1090 6.51 33.47 14.39
N GLU A 1091 7.62 34.22 14.37
CA GLU A 1091 8.02 35.05 15.51
C GLU A 1091 7.10 36.25 15.67
N GLY A 1092 6.65 36.48 16.91
CA GLY A 1092 5.90 37.64 17.31
C GLY A 1092 6.75 38.91 17.47
N PRO A 1093 6.08 40.04 17.74
CA PRO A 1093 6.72 41.29 18.14
C PRO A 1093 7.57 41.12 19.40
N LEU A 1094 8.68 41.86 19.50
CA LEU A 1094 9.55 41.86 20.69
C LEU A 1094 8.82 42.52 21.86
N ILE A 1095 8.66 41.80 22.97
CA ILE A 1095 8.13 42.31 24.24
C ILE A 1095 9.22 42.35 25.31
N GLN A 1096 9.08 43.27 26.26
CA GLN A 1096 10.00 43.45 27.38
C GLN A 1096 9.28 43.11 28.69
N VAL A 1097 9.84 42.16 29.44
CA VAL A 1097 9.43 41.83 30.80
C VAL A 1097 10.37 42.57 31.75
N THR A 1098 9.89 43.63 32.39
CA THR A 1098 10.71 44.64 33.09
C THR A 1098 10.33 44.79 34.57
N ASP A 1099 11.06 45.67 35.27
CA ASP A 1099 10.77 46.14 36.62
C ASP A 1099 9.69 47.24 36.64
N ASP A 1100 8.93 47.34 37.73
CA ASP A 1100 8.00 48.45 37.94
C ASP A 1100 8.76 49.74 38.29
N GLU A 1101 9.14 50.49 37.26
CA GLU A 1101 9.99 51.68 37.38
C GLU A 1101 9.43 52.74 38.37
N LEU A 1102 8.11 52.84 38.50
CA LEU A 1102 7.45 53.83 39.35
C LEU A 1102 7.48 53.43 40.83
N HIS A 1103 7.60 52.14 41.14
CA HIS A 1103 7.55 51.61 42.50
C HIS A 1103 8.87 50.97 42.96
N LEU A 1104 9.98 51.29 42.29
CA LEU A 1104 11.31 50.93 42.76
C LEU A 1104 11.60 51.57 44.12
N ASP A 1105 12.03 50.77 45.08
CA ASP A 1105 12.39 51.21 46.43
C ASP A 1105 13.68 50.52 46.91
N PHE A 1106 14.23 50.97 48.03
CA PHE A 1106 15.39 50.38 48.68
C PHE A 1106 14.97 49.70 50.00
N PRO A 1107 14.66 48.40 49.99
CA PRO A 1107 14.18 47.74 51.19
C PRO A 1107 15.28 47.64 52.25
N ALA A 1108 14.95 47.98 53.49
CA ALA A 1108 15.89 48.01 54.62
C ALA A 1108 16.76 46.74 54.81
N PRO A 1109 16.27 45.50 54.58
CA PRO A 1109 17.09 44.29 54.69
C PRO A 1109 18.25 44.21 53.69
N PHE A 1110 18.16 44.92 52.56
CA PHE A 1110 19.15 44.91 51.48
C PHE A 1110 20.01 46.19 51.44
N MET A 1111 20.04 46.94 52.55
CA MET A 1111 20.94 48.07 52.75
C MET A 1111 22.16 47.64 53.57
N SER A 1112 23.34 48.18 53.22
CA SER A 1112 24.58 47.97 53.98
C SER A 1112 24.45 48.53 55.39
N ARG A 1113 24.96 47.80 56.38
CA ARG A 1113 25.05 48.32 57.75
C ARG A 1113 26.03 49.49 57.82
N VAL A 1114 25.61 50.53 58.53
CA VAL A 1114 26.45 51.69 58.83
C VAL A 1114 27.38 51.35 60.02
N PRO A 1115 28.63 51.83 60.04
CA PRO A 1115 29.52 51.68 61.20
C PRO A 1115 28.90 52.29 62.47
N THR A 1116 28.84 51.52 63.56
CA THR A 1116 28.35 52.00 64.86
C THR A 1116 29.41 52.73 65.69
N ASN A 1117 30.69 52.58 65.32
CA ASN A 1117 31.81 53.29 65.94
C ASN A 1117 32.17 54.51 65.11
N VAL A 1118 32.65 55.57 65.77
CA VAL A 1118 33.13 56.80 65.11
C VAL A 1118 34.20 56.46 64.07
N VAL A 1119 33.97 56.88 62.83
CA VAL A 1119 34.85 56.64 61.69
C VAL A 1119 36.05 57.58 61.77
N PRO A 1120 37.30 57.09 61.82
CA PRO A 1120 38.50 57.93 61.87
C PRO A 1120 38.60 58.94 60.73
N ALA A 1121 39.21 60.10 61.00
CA ALA A 1121 39.37 61.19 60.02
C ALA A 1121 40.05 60.71 58.72
N GLY A 1122 39.40 60.94 57.58
CA GLY A 1122 39.92 60.55 56.25
C GLY A 1122 39.64 59.09 55.82
N GLN A 1123 39.06 58.26 56.69
CA GLN A 1123 38.62 56.90 56.32
C GLN A 1123 37.27 56.95 55.59
N ALA A 1124 37.14 56.17 54.53
CA ALA A 1124 35.95 56.16 53.69
C ALA A 1124 35.05 54.95 54.01
N VAL A 1125 33.74 55.17 54.04
CA VAL A 1125 32.71 54.16 54.28
C VAL A 1125 31.99 53.86 52.97
N GLU A 1126 31.99 52.60 52.55
CA GLU A 1126 31.19 52.16 51.40
C GLU A 1126 29.77 51.84 51.87
N LEU A 1127 28.79 52.54 51.30
CA LEU A 1127 27.37 52.22 51.45
C LEU A 1127 26.85 51.56 50.19
N SER A 1128 26.02 50.54 50.37
CA SER A 1128 25.31 49.87 49.27
C SER A 1128 23.84 49.66 49.58
N ALA A 1129 22.96 49.87 48.61
CA ALA A 1129 21.54 49.53 48.71
C ALA A 1129 21.08 48.84 47.42
N VAL A 1130 20.26 47.80 47.54
CA VAL A 1130 19.64 47.14 46.37
C VAL A 1130 18.33 47.85 46.04
N LEU A 1131 18.20 48.31 44.80
CA LEU A 1131 16.96 48.87 44.26
C LEU A 1131 16.10 47.72 43.72
N MET A 1132 14.88 47.57 44.22
CA MET A 1132 13.93 46.58 43.73
C MET A 1132 12.49 47.08 43.80
N ASP A 1133 11.61 46.54 42.95
CA ASP A 1133 10.19 46.85 42.97
C ASP A 1133 9.42 46.00 44.00
N ARG A 1134 8.08 46.19 44.03
CA ARG A 1134 7.16 45.46 44.92
C ARG A 1134 7.05 43.96 44.60
N CYS A 1135 7.41 43.56 43.39
CA CYS A 1135 7.42 42.17 42.92
C CYS A 1135 8.78 41.48 43.17
N GLY A 1136 9.76 42.20 43.74
CA GLY A 1136 11.11 41.69 44.00
C GLY A 1136 12.04 41.77 42.79
N ASN A 1137 11.66 42.49 41.74
CA ASN A 1137 12.47 42.65 40.54
C ASN A 1137 13.56 43.70 40.76
N LEU A 1138 14.79 43.39 40.36
CA LEU A 1138 15.94 44.28 40.54
C LEU A 1138 15.91 45.45 39.54
N GLY A 1139 15.98 46.69 40.03
CA GLY A 1139 16.13 47.88 39.19
C GLY A 1139 17.53 47.97 38.62
N LYS A 1140 17.82 47.24 37.53
CA LYS A 1140 19.15 47.13 36.90
C LYS A 1140 19.47 48.38 36.06
N ASN A 1141 20.70 48.89 36.15
CA ASN A 1141 21.19 50.06 35.39
C ASN A 1141 20.34 51.34 35.55
N ARG A 1142 19.64 51.49 36.68
CA ARG A 1142 18.80 52.65 36.99
C ARG A 1142 19.63 53.77 37.61
N GLY A 1143 19.34 55.02 37.26
CA GLY A 1143 20.05 56.19 37.78
C GLY A 1143 19.78 56.40 39.28
N VAL A 1144 20.84 56.60 40.05
CA VAL A 1144 20.77 56.85 41.50
C VAL A 1144 21.64 58.03 41.87
N ARG A 1145 21.17 58.83 42.84
CA ARG A 1145 21.88 60.00 43.36
C ARG A 1145 22.07 59.85 44.86
N TRP A 1146 23.26 60.21 45.33
CA TRP A 1146 23.60 60.16 46.73
C TRP A 1146 23.74 61.58 47.29
N SER A 1147 23.19 61.81 48.48
CA SER A 1147 23.34 63.05 49.23
C SER A 1147 23.65 62.74 50.69
N ALA A 1148 24.31 63.66 51.38
CA ALA A 1148 24.56 63.56 52.81
C ALA A 1148 24.17 64.87 53.48
N THR A 1149 23.40 64.79 54.55
CA THR A 1149 22.92 65.92 55.34
C THR A 1149 23.49 65.82 56.76
N ALA A 1150 24.01 66.92 57.30
CA ALA A 1150 24.51 66.95 58.67
C ALA A 1150 23.33 66.95 59.67
N VAL A 1151 23.45 66.20 60.77
CA VAL A 1151 22.32 65.91 61.69
C VAL A 1151 22.13 66.95 62.79
N ASP A 1152 23.07 67.87 63.02
CA ASP A 1152 22.95 68.89 64.05
C ASP A 1152 23.46 70.27 63.61
N ASP A 1153 22.78 71.30 64.10
CA ASP A 1153 22.94 72.73 63.84
C ASP A 1153 24.23 73.31 64.49
N ALA A 1154 25.36 72.62 64.35
CA ALA A 1154 26.67 73.12 64.75
C ALA A 1154 27.24 74.04 63.67
N SER A 1155 26.50 75.12 63.40
CA SER A 1155 26.71 76.18 62.41
C SER A 1155 27.99 77.03 62.60
N LEU A 1156 29.04 76.47 63.20
CA LEU A 1156 30.34 77.14 63.40
C LEU A 1156 31.56 76.37 62.86
N LEU A 1157 31.37 75.16 62.31
CA LEU A 1157 32.37 74.48 61.48
C LEU A 1157 31.68 74.09 60.17
N ALA A 1158 32.22 74.54 59.03
CA ALA A 1158 31.74 74.13 57.71
C ALA A 1158 32.08 72.63 57.53
N VAL A 1159 31.17 71.78 57.99
CA VAL A 1159 31.29 70.33 57.96
C VAL A 1159 30.88 69.84 56.57
N GLU A 1160 31.79 69.17 55.86
CA GLU A 1160 31.61 68.73 54.48
C GLU A 1160 31.72 67.20 54.39
N ALA A 1161 30.78 66.57 53.67
CA ALA A 1161 30.84 65.15 53.29
C ALA A 1161 31.11 65.05 51.78
N VAL A 1162 32.11 64.24 51.43
CA VAL A 1162 32.49 63.94 50.04
C VAL A 1162 31.94 62.56 49.68
N ILE A 1163 31.04 62.52 48.69
CA ILE A 1163 30.43 61.30 48.18
C ILE A 1163 30.98 60.96 46.79
N ARG A 1164 31.43 59.72 46.59
CA ARG A 1164 31.98 59.24 45.32
C ARG A 1164 31.37 57.89 44.92
N PRO A 1165 30.66 57.78 43.79
CA PRO A 1165 30.15 58.86 42.95
C PRO A 1165 28.88 59.51 43.57
N GLN A 1166 28.67 60.81 43.34
CA GLN A 1166 27.44 61.52 43.75
C GLN A 1166 26.23 61.18 42.86
N GLN A 1167 26.48 60.88 41.57
CA GLN A 1167 25.51 60.33 40.62
C GLN A 1167 26.08 59.04 40.05
N GLY A 1168 25.33 57.95 40.12
CA GLY A 1168 25.74 56.63 39.65
C GLY A 1168 24.58 55.87 39.02
N GLN A 1169 24.84 54.63 38.61
CA GLN A 1169 23.82 53.69 38.18
C GLN A 1169 23.88 52.44 39.06
N THR A 1170 22.74 51.79 39.27
CA THR A 1170 22.71 50.47 39.90
C THR A 1170 23.42 49.44 39.01
N THR A 1171 24.10 48.47 39.64
CA THR A 1171 24.76 47.37 38.94
C THR A 1171 23.75 46.36 38.34
N GLN A 1172 24.23 45.34 37.62
CA GLN A 1172 23.38 44.25 37.13
C GLN A 1172 22.69 43.43 38.24
N GLN A 1173 23.14 43.56 39.49
CA GLN A 1173 22.50 43.00 40.69
C GLN A 1173 21.54 43.99 41.37
N GLY A 1174 21.20 45.11 40.74
CA GLY A 1174 20.35 46.16 41.32
C GLY A 1174 21.03 46.99 42.42
N VAL A 1175 22.33 46.77 42.69
CA VAL A 1175 23.04 47.41 43.81
C VAL A 1175 23.50 48.81 43.41
N ALA A 1176 23.04 49.84 44.12
CA ALA A 1176 23.62 51.18 44.17
C ALA A 1176 24.77 51.20 45.18
N ARG A 1177 25.92 51.80 44.83
CA ARG A 1177 27.07 51.94 45.74
C ARG A 1177 27.62 53.35 45.74
N ALA A 1178 27.98 53.85 46.91
CA ALA A 1178 28.71 55.10 47.07
C ALA A 1178 29.67 55.04 48.25
N VAL A 1179 30.83 55.66 48.07
CA VAL A 1179 31.83 55.80 49.13
C VAL A 1179 31.70 57.20 49.72
N ILE A 1180 31.55 57.27 51.04
CA ILE A 1180 31.32 58.50 51.79
C ILE A 1180 32.48 58.71 52.75
N SER A 1181 33.05 59.91 52.73
CA SER A 1181 34.12 60.32 53.63
C SER A 1181 33.92 61.77 54.03
N SER A 1182 34.27 62.14 55.26
CA SER A 1182 34.30 63.55 55.68
C SER A 1182 35.72 63.96 56.05
N PRO A 1183 36.33 64.94 55.34
CA PRO A 1183 37.63 65.48 55.70
C PRO A 1183 37.58 66.41 56.93
N THR A 1184 36.40 66.88 57.34
CA THR A 1184 36.20 67.83 58.44
C THR A 1184 35.64 67.19 59.72
N GLY A 1185 35.16 65.94 59.66
CA GLY A 1185 34.42 65.27 60.74
C GLY A 1185 32.96 65.73 60.84
N GLY A 1186 32.12 65.00 61.57
CA GLY A 1186 30.69 65.32 61.78
C GLY A 1186 29.75 64.11 61.61
N THR A 1187 28.49 64.28 62.03
CA THR A 1187 27.45 63.26 61.91
C THR A 1187 26.57 63.52 60.70
N PHE A 1188 26.52 62.58 59.76
CA PHE A 1188 25.77 62.72 58.50
C PHE A 1188 24.73 61.61 58.33
N ILE A 1189 23.52 61.98 57.92
CA ILE A 1189 22.56 61.05 57.33
C ILE A 1189 22.82 61.02 55.83
N CYS A 1190 23.09 59.83 55.32
CA CYS A 1190 23.34 59.62 53.90
C CYS A 1190 22.04 59.11 53.27
N THR A 1191 21.59 59.73 52.19
CA THR A 1191 20.37 59.40 51.47
C THR A 1191 20.73 58.87 50.10
N VAL A 1192 20.18 57.72 49.73
CA VAL A 1192 20.18 57.24 48.34
C VAL A 1192 18.84 57.56 47.71
N PHE A 1193 18.86 58.20 46.55
CA PHE A 1193 17.68 58.62 45.78
C PHE A 1193 17.66 57.92 44.43
N SER A 1194 16.55 57.26 44.11
CA SER A 1194 16.28 56.69 42.79
C SER A 1194 15.78 57.79 41.86
N GLU A 1195 16.45 58.01 40.73
CA GLU A 1195 16.03 59.01 39.74
C GLU A 1195 14.76 58.58 38.99
N SER A 1196 14.51 57.27 38.90
CA SER A 1196 13.34 56.66 38.27
C SER A 1196 12.06 56.81 39.11
N SER A 1197 12.03 56.23 40.31
CA SER A 1197 10.83 56.22 41.18
C SER A 1197 10.70 57.48 42.03
N LYS A 1198 11.74 58.31 42.10
CA LYS A 1198 11.86 59.48 42.99
C LYS A 1198 11.77 59.13 44.49
N ASN A 1199 11.93 57.86 44.83
CA ASN A 1199 12.02 57.42 46.21
C ASN A 1199 13.43 57.66 46.76
N ALA A 1200 13.50 58.07 48.01
CA ALA A 1200 14.73 58.25 48.75
C ALA A 1200 14.65 57.46 50.05
N VAL A 1201 15.76 56.82 50.42
CA VAL A 1201 15.89 56.14 51.71
C VAL A 1201 17.14 56.63 52.42
N ASP A 1202 16.97 56.98 53.69
CA ASP A 1202 18.03 57.43 54.58
C ASP A 1202 18.71 56.24 55.26
N PHE A 1203 20.03 56.24 55.24
CA PHE A 1203 20.85 55.36 56.07
C PHE A 1203 20.89 55.89 57.51
N ALA A 1204 21.20 54.99 58.46
CA ALA A 1204 21.46 55.41 59.83
C ALA A 1204 22.62 56.46 59.89
N PRO A 1205 22.62 57.38 60.87
CA PRO A 1205 23.63 58.42 60.96
C PRO A 1205 25.07 57.86 61.06
N ILE A 1206 25.99 58.40 60.28
CA ILE A 1206 27.42 58.06 60.29
C ILE A 1206 28.19 59.18 60.99
N GLU A 1207 28.91 58.86 62.05
CA GLU A 1207 29.75 59.82 62.77
C GLU A 1207 31.21 59.71 62.29
N PHE A 1208 31.77 60.81 61.77
CA PHE A 1208 33.19 60.90 61.39
C PHE A 1208 33.97 61.75 62.40
N ALA A 1209 35.14 61.27 62.84
CA ALA A 1209 36.03 62.03 63.73
C ALA A 1209 36.64 63.24 62.99
N PRO A 1210 36.77 64.40 63.66
CA PRO A 1210 37.48 65.55 63.11
C PRO A 1210 38.98 65.26 62.94
N PRO A 1211 39.66 65.88 61.96
CA PRO A 1211 41.10 65.73 61.78
C PRO A 1211 41.88 66.24 63.01
N PRO A 1212 43.01 65.61 63.39
CA PRO A 1212 43.82 66.06 64.52
C PRO A 1212 44.34 67.50 64.29
N LEU A 1213 44.20 68.35 65.31
CA LEU A 1213 44.73 69.73 65.31
C LEU A 1213 46.26 69.71 65.11
N PRO A 1214 46.83 70.48 64.17
CA PRO A 1214 48.27 70.52 63.99
C PRO A 1214 48.93 71.36 65.09
N ASN A 1215 49.39 70.70 66.17
CA ASN A 1215 50.66 70.96 66.90
C ASN A 1215 50.71 70.22 68.25
N GLU A 1216 51.35 69.05 68.26
CA GLU A 1216 52.55 68.69 69.06
C GLU A 1216 52.80 67.17 68.95
N ALA A 1217 53.93 66.80 68.32
CA ALA A 1217 54.60 65.49 68.25
C ALA A 1217 53.82 64.26 67.74
#